data_AF-A0A7C8M3J0-F1
#
_entry.id   AF-A0A7C8M3J0-F1
#
_cell.length_a   1.000
_cell.length_b   1.000
_cell.length_c   1.000
_cell.angle_alpha   90.00
_cell.angle_beta   90.00
_cell.angle_gamma   90.00
#
_symmetry.space_group_name_H-M   'P 1'
#
loop_
_entity.id
_entity.type
_entity.pdbx_description
1 polymer ?
#
loop_
_entity_poly.entity_id
_entity_poly.type
_entity_poly.pdbx_seq_one_letter_code
_entity_poly.pdbx_strand_id
1 'polypeptide(L)'
;MRRTLLAPGRAFHRPLPCALWSASATVAPYAYPSPSASAHAPRPCRLRCSSTLRPTNIAALLATTSHPRPQQPGQTLTLNGWVHTVRKQKRVAFAAIGDGSSMRTVQLVLSPEQADGLSTGTAVAATGRWTPSPGHEQSHELHVDSLRVLGQNDAAKYHTPEFLRTLPHLRSRLPFQSLLLRLRSQVTAQTTNYFAQHDFTQTHPPIITSSDCEGAGDVFVVSTQPSAPAVHTPTQSPDCEDMFFQTPKYLTVSSQLHLEALAQSVGRVWALSPTFRAEKSDTPRHLSEFYMLEAELAFVTDLSDVMDVVEGLLRAIATGVKESPVGQELLQARAREHKEDGEAISETRLMRRWQGLMDGPWPRISYAEAMRHLKDAVDHGKAQFIFTPDDQEGFQTEHERFLAETVGRGGPIFVTDYPRRVKPFYMAPSAERSPGTGGVPTVACFDLLVPEICELVGGSMREHRLPELLKSMENQGLRHAPDVESETSDGSLQWYLDLRRYGSVPHGGFGLGFDRLLCYLSGAANIRDVVSFPRWHKRGLAENGALLELMPHSMYAFQLEPHRWVLSMHLGCEMYALTCVVNILVHFDRHSLYSTTIASSVFTSSIHSITALSANIFRVVGVAHVCRVGRARRQLSSAATSAGKRRNPDLVAQEHEQFGLPTLTSPFRPDACALKETVAGNTLNRTIRTHHCPEPIATLETVSPAAGGFMATHERTVAAAEDDEHDYESLPPNFSLSANMVAGAFAGIAEHSVMYPIDLLKTRMQVVNPSPSAIYSGISNAMITISRVEGFRTLWRGLSSVVLGAGPAHAVYFASYEAVKHALGGNQGGAQAHHPVAAAASGAAATIASDALMNPFDVVKQRMQLHGSIYRSVPQCAREVFRTEGLSAFYVSYPTTLCMTVPFTAMQFMAYESISKVMNPTGRYDPYTHCFAGGLAGGVAAGVTTPLDVIKTLLQTRGNATDPELRNVSGLWQAAKIIHRREGYGGYFRGLKPRIITTMPSTAICWSAYEMAKAFFIARNEAAKEA
;
A
#
# COMPACT_ATOMS: atom_id res chain seq x y z
N MET A 1 56.11 -54.17 20.07
CA MET A 1 57.54 -54.48 20.35
C MET A 1 58.22 -53.15 20.69
N ARG A 2 58.89 -52.99 21.85
CA ARG A 2 60.38 -53.01 22.01
C ARG A 2 61.11 -52.32 20.83
N ARG A 3 62.02 -51.34 21.02
CA ARG A 3 62.60 -50.75 22.24
C ARG A 3 63.40 -49.46 21.86
N THR A 4 63.36 -48.41 22.70
CA THR A 4 64.50 -47.61 23.28
C THR A 4 65.80 -47.39 22.47
N LEU A 5 66.60 -46.32 22.58
CA LEU A 5 66.84 -45.18 23.52
C LEU A 5 67.95 -44.31 22.82
N LEU A 6 68.28 -43.03 23.10
CA LEU A 6 68.70 -42.37 24.35
C LEU A 6 68.66 -40.83 24.20
N ALA A 7 68.21 -40.15 25.26
CA ALA A 7 68.76 -38.87 25.74
C ALA A 7 69.81 -39.21 26.86
N PRO A 8 70.41 -38.31 27.69
CA PRO A 8 70.17 -36.87 27.84
C PRO A 8 71.45 -36.00 28.13
N GLY A 9 71.23 -34.70 28.38
CA GLY A 9 72.12 -33.84 29.18
C GLY A 9 71.30 -32.86 30.02
N ARG A 10 71.41 -32.91 31.36
CA ARG A 10 70.67 -32.05 32.31
C ARG A 10 71.56 -30.95 32.89
N ALA A 11 71.04 -29.72 32.99
CA ALA A 11 71.28 -28.73 34.07
C ALA A 11 70.63 -27.37 33.71
N PHE A 12 70.16 -26.48 34.61
CA PHE A 12 69.93 -26.49 36.07
C PHE A 12 68.87 -25.39 36.42
N HIS A 13 68.23 -25.50 37.60
CA HIS A 13 67.40 -24.55 38.38
C HIS A 13 66.76 -23.23 37.81
N ARG A 14 65.47 -23.05 38.17
CA ARG A 14 64.76 -21.74 38.36
C ARG A 14 65.33 -20.96 39.56
N PRO A 15 65.24 -19.60 39.59
CA PRO A 15 64.09 -18.92 40.23
C PRO A 15 63.55 -17.64 39.53
N LEU A 16 62.36 -17.19 39.97
CA LEU A 16 61.71 -15.87 39.75
C LEU A 16 62.24 -14.85 40.82
N PRO A 17 61.86 -13.53 40.89
CA PRO A 17 60.72 -12.80 40.29
C PRO A 17 60.99 -11.31 39.85
N CYS A 18 59.91 -10.51 39.70
CA CYS A 18 59.82 -9.03 39.66
C CYS A 18 60.28 -8.26 38.38
N ALA A 19 59.91 -6.99 38.14
CA ALA A 19 58.65 -6.21 38.32
C ALA A 19 58.81 -4.79 37.70
N LEU A 20 57.72 -4.18 37.19
CA LEU A 20 57.43 -2.73 37.05
C LEU A 20 58.30 -1.77 36.17
N TRP A 21 57.58 -0.92 35.40
CA TRP A 21 57.91 0.47 34.98
C TRP A 21 59.12 0.72 34.04
N SER A 22 59.22 1.78 33.22
CA SER A 22 58.27 2.84 32.79
C SER A 22 58.81 3.66 31.60
N ALA A 23 57.92 4.13 30.71
CA ALA A 23 57.92 5.42 29.98
C ALA A 23 59.10 5.93 29.09
N SER A 24 58.71 6.40 27.90
CA SER A 24 59.22 7.59 27.15
C SER A 24 60.60 7.61 26.48
N ALA A 25 60.61 7.81 25.15
CA ALA A 25 61.60 8.65 24.44
C ALA A 25 61.10 9.14 23.06
N THR A 26 61.28 10.44 22.79
CA THR A 26 60.98 11.12 21.52
C THR A 26 62.26 11.30 20.70
N VAL A 27 62.26 11.11 19.37
CA VAL A 27 63.41 11.44 18.50
C VAL A 27 62.96 12.05 17.16
N ALA A 28 63.65 13.10 16.72
CA ALA A 28 63.48 13.79 15.43
C ALA A 28 64.61 13.42 14.44
N PRO A 29 64.43 13.57 13.11
CA PRO A 29 65.42 13.13 12.12
C PRO A 29 66.35 14.26 11.61
N TYR A 30 67.61 13.92 11.27
CA TYR A 30 68.47 14.74 10.40
C TYR A 30 69.45 13.92 9.52
N ALA A 31 69.74 14.51 8.36
CA ALA A 31 70.46 14.07 7.16
C ALA A 31 71.85 13.37 7.29
N TYR A 32 72.30 12.74 6.18
CA TYR A 32 73.69 12.76 5.65
C TYR A 32 73.76 12.23 4.17
N PRO A 33 74.89 12.26 3.40
CA PRO A 33 74.94 13.04 2.15
C PRO A 33 75.27 12.25 0.84
N SER A 34 75.53 13.00 -0.24
CA SER A 34 75.78 12.56 -1.63
C SER A 34 77.27 12.44 -2.04
N PRO A 35 77.55 11.79 -3.19
CA PRO A 35 78.70 12.10 -4.06
C PRO A 35 78.35 12.27 -5.55
N SER A 36 79.35 12.58 -6.40
CA SER A 36 79.23 12.97 -7.82
C SER A 36 80.40 12.39 -8.67
N ALA A 37 80.55 12.54 -10.01
CA ALA A 37 79.93 13.40 -11.02
C ALA A 37 80.12 12.84 -12.47
N SER A 38 79.49 13.46 -13.48
CA SER A 38 79.92 13.50 -14.92
C SER A 38 79.79 12.20 -15.76
N ALA A 39 79.46 12.18 -17.07
CA ALA A 39 78.74 13.10 -17.97
C ALA A 39 78.44 12.38 -19.30
N HIS A 40 77.29 12.65 -19.95
CA HIS A 40 77.13 12.88 -21.40
C HIS A 40 75.64 13.12 -21.73
N ALA A 41 75.34 14.15 -22.51
CA ALA A 41 73.96 14.58 -22.75
C ALA A 41 73.43 14.16 -24.13
N PRO A 42 72.20 13.64 -24.22
CA PRO A 42 71.34 13.80 -25.38
C PRO A 42 70.30 14.91 -25.15
N ARG A 43 69.91 15.55 -26.26
CA ARG A 43 69.01 16.71 -26.39
C ARG A 43 67.78 16.69 -25.47
N PRO A 44 67.30 17.86 -24.99
CA PRO A 44 66.07 17.93 -24.20
C PRO A 44 64.86 17.59 -25.07
N CYS A 45 64.41 16.33 -25.01
CA CYS A 45 63.01 16.04 -25.25
C CYS A 45 62.21 16.93 -24.29
N ARG A 46 61.45 17.89 -24.84
CA ARG A 46 60.44 18.61 -24.06
C ARG A 46 59.46 17.55 -23.56
N LEU A 47 59.62 17.14 -22.30
CA LEU A 47 58.57 16.48 -21.56
C LEU A 47 57.36 17.42 -21.64
N ARG A 48 56.39 17.08 -22.50
CA ARG A 48 55.06 17.64 -22.37
C ARG A 48 54.65 17.30 -20.94
N CYS A 49 54.49 18.31 -20.10
CA CYS A 49 53.78 18.16 -18.84
C CYS A 49 52.38 17.68 -19.20
N SER A 50 52.18 16.36 -19.16
CA SER A 50 50.87 15.75 -19.23
C SER A 50 50.10 16.29 -18.04
N SER A 51 49.17 17.19 -18.32
CA SER A 51 48.37 17.83 -17.28
C SER A 51 47.42 16.79 -16.69
N THR A 52 47.86 16.08 -15.65
CA THR A 52 46.99 15.25 -14.79
C THR A 52 46.11 16.14 -13.88
N LEU A 53 45.62 17.25 -14.44
CA LEU A 53 44.60 18.09 -13.85
C LEU A 53 43.29 17.31 -13.96
N ARG A 54 42.84 16.74 -12.84
CA ARG A 54 41.44 16.35 -12.69
C ARG A 54 40.58 17.55 -13.07
N PRO A 55 39.52 17.40 -13.90
CA PRO A 55 38.58 18.50 -14.15
C PRO A 55 38.09 19.07 -12.81
N THR A 56 38.09 20.40 -12.68
CA THR A 56 37.65 21.05 -11.44
C THR A 56 36.14 20.84 -11.31
N ASN A 57 35.72 19.97 -10.40
CA ASN A 57 34.30 19.79 -10.10
C ASN A 57 33.80 20.90 -9.15
N ILE A 58 32.49 21.06 -9.06
CA ILE A 58 31.88 22.17 -8.31
C ILE A 58 32.15 22.06 -6.80
N ALA A 59 32.17 20.85 -6.22
CA ALA A 59 32.54 20.65 -4.82
C ALA A 59 33.97 21.13 -4.53
N ALA A 60 34.94 20.79 -5.38
CA ALA A 60 36.32 21.25 -5.32
C ALA A 60 36.45 22.78 -5.44
N LEU A 61 35.70 23.38 -6.38
CA LEU A 61 35.68 24.83 -6.58
C LEU A 61 35.09 25.59 -5.38
N LEU A 62 34.10 25.00 -4.71
CA LEU A 62 33.37 25.62 -3.59
C LEU A 62 33.93 25.28 -2.20
N ALA A 63 34.99 24.46 -2.12
CA ALA A 63 35.68 24.07 -0.89
C ALA A 63 36.72 25.13 -0.49
N THR A 64 36.43 25.89 0.56
CA THR A 64 37.17 27.11 0.92
C THR A 64 38.55 26.92 1.55
N THR A 65 38.97 25.69 1.89
CA THR A 65 40.07 25.45 2.86
C THR A 65 41.09 24.36 2.53
N SER A 66 40.98 23.61 1.42
CA SER A 66 41.86 22.44 1.19
C SER A 66 42.40 22.22 -0.23
N HIS A 67 42.12 23.11 -1.20
CA HIS A 67 42.73 22.97 -2.53
C HIS A 67 44.16 23.55 -2.57
N PRO A 68 45.17 22.81 -3.08
CA PRO A 68 46.58 23.25 -3.12
C PRO A 68 46.85 24.44 -4.06
N ARG A 69 45.83 24.90 -4.80
CA ARG A 69 45.75 26.24 -5.40
C ARG A 69 44.32 26.75 -5.23
N PRO A 70 44.05 27.69 -4.30
CA PRO A 70 42.79 28.42 -4.32
C PRO A 70 42.68 29.20 -5.65
N GLN A 71 41.51 29.13 -6.27
CA GLN A 71 41.19 29.80 -7.53
C GLN A 71 41.28 31.32 -7.34
N GLN A 72 42.10 32.01 -8.14
CA GLN A 72 42.25 33.46 -7.98
C GLN A 72 41.06 34.21 -8.60
N PRO A 73 40.54 35.27 -7.94
CA PRO A 73 39.57 36.17 -8.55
C PRO A 73 40.04 36.69 -9.92
N GLY A 74 39.17 36.66 -10.92
CA GLY A 74 39.47 37.02 -12.30
C GLY A 74 40.01 35.88 -13.16
N GLN A 75 40.32 34.71 -12.60
CA GLN A 75 40.76 33.54 -13.37
C GLN A 75 39.65 33.04 -14.31
N THR A 76 39.99 32.76 -15.57
CA THR A 76 39.07 32.12 -16.53
C THR A 76 38.95 30.62 -16.24
N LEU A 77 37.72 30.13 -16.14
CA LEU A 77 37.39 28.73 -15.85
C LEU A 77 36.32 28.19 -16.78
N THR A 78 36.43 26.91 -17.13
CA THR A 78 35.38 26.13 -17.79
C THR A 78 34.73 25.19 -16.79
N LEU A 79 33.43 25.32 -16.59
CA LEU A 79 32.60 24.45 -15.75
C LEU A 79 31.63 23.66 -16.64
N ASN A 80 31.54 22.36 -16.39
CA ASN A 80 30.58 21.47 -17.06
C ASN A 80 29.54 21.01 -16.05
N GLY A 81 28.27 20.95 -16.44
CA GLY A 81 27.22 20.46 -15.56
C GLY A 81 25.82 20.56 -16.16
N TRP A 82 24.82 20.33 -15.33
CA TRP A 82 23.41 20.48 -15.67
C TRP A 82 22.84 21.73 -15.01
N VAL A 83 21.98 22.43 -15.74
CA VAL A 83 21.24 23.59 -15.27
C VAL A 83 20.16 23.11 -14.28
N HIS A 84 20.18 23.58 -13.03
CA HIS A 84 19.12 23.32 -12.05
C HIS A 84 17.98 24.34 -12.17
N THR A 85 18.32 25.63 -12.31
CA THR A 85 17.34 26.71 -12.47
C THR A 85 17.87 27.78 -13.43
N VAL A 86 16.96 28.46 -14.13
CA VAL A 86 17.25 29.63 -14.97
C VAL A 86 16.31 30.76 -14.58
N ARG A 87 16.85 31.96 -14.36
CA ARG A 87 16.11 33.19 -14.06
C ARG A 87 16.52 34.25 -15.08
N LYS A 88 15.67 34.50 -16.08
CA LYS A 88 15.90 35.52 -17.12
C LYS A 88 15.34 36.88 -16.66
N GLN A 89 16.13 37.94 -16.74
CA GLN A 89 15.71 39.33 -16.51
C GLN A 89 15.96 40.19 -17.76
N LYS A 90 15.49 41.45 -17.77
CA LYS A 90 15.55 42.34 -18.96
C LYS A 90 16.96 42.62 -19.51
N ARG A 91 18.02 42.52 -18.68
CA ARG A 91 19.41 42.87 -19.06
C ARG A 91 20.45 41.79 -18.74
N VAL A 92 20.07 40.77 -17.97
CA VAL A 92 20.96 39.73 -17.44
C VAL A 92 20.13 38.47 -17.21
N ALA A 93 20.75 37.31 -17.32
CA ALA A 93 20.16 36.04 -16.92
C ALA A 93 21.09 35.33 -15.94
N PHE A 94 20.49 34.60 -15.00
CA PHE A 94 21.20 33.79 -14.01
C PHE A 94 20.82 32.34 -14.19
N ALA A 95 21.82 31.45 -14.32
CA ALA A 95 21.59 30.01 -14.35
C ALA A 95 22.39 29.33 -13.24
N ALA A 96 21.73 28.54 -12.39
CA ALA A 96 22.41 27.75 -11.38
C ALA A 96 22.80 26.40 -11.99
N ILE A 97 24.10 26.08 -12.03
CA ILE A 97 24.60 24.79 -12.54
C ILE A 97 25.11 23.88 -11.42
N GLY A 98 24.96 22.58 -11.61
CA GLY A 98 25.44 21.53 -10.72
C GLY A 98 25.96 20.34 -11.53
N ASP A 99 26.97 19.64 -11.02
CA ASP A 99 27.63 18.49 -11.68
C ASP A 99 27.45 17.17 -10.90
N GLY A 100 26.66 17.20 -9.82
CA GLY A 100 26.44 16.07 -8.91
C GLY A 100 27.52 15.89 -7.83
N SER A 101 28.62 16.65 -7.84
CA SER A 101 29.66 16.56 -6.81
C SER A 101 29.24 17.17 -5.46
N SER A 102 28.33 18.14 -5.48
CA SER A 102 27.74 18.81 -4.31
C SER A 102 26.25 19.12 -4.54
N MET A 103 25.50 19.27 -3.44
CA MET A 103 24.19 19.95 -3.41
C MET A 103 24.30 21.43 -3.79
N ARG A 104 25.46 22.05 -3.58
CA ARG A 104 25.69 23.47 -3.87
C ARG A 104 25.90 23.65 -5.37
N THR A 105 25.22 24.64 -5.94
CA THR A 105 25.33 25.04 -7.33
C THR A 105 26.30 26.21 -7.49
N VAL A 106 26.77 26.44 -8.72
CA VAL A 106 27.47 27.66 -9.12
C VAL A 106 26.51 28.54 -9.91
N GLN A 107 26.45 29.83 -9.58
CA GLN A 107 25.71 30.81 -10.37
C GLN A 107 26.53 31.21 -11.62
N LEU A 108 25.94 31.02 -12.79
CA LEU A 108 26.37 31.61 -14.06
C LEU A 108 25.66 32.95 -14.23
N VAL A 109 26.43 33.98 -14.59
CA VAL A 109 25.92 35.29 -15.05
C VAL A 109 26.05 35.33 -16.57
N LEU A 110 24.92 35.51 -17.25
CA LEU A 110 24.75 35.35 -18.69
C LEU A 110 24.08 36.60 -19.29
N SER A 111 24.32 36.88 -20.58
CA SER A 111 23.44 37.76 -21.34
C SER A 111 22.08 37.08 -21.59
N PRO A 112 20.99 37.84 -21.84
CA PRO A 112 19.70 37.26 -22.21
C PRO A 112 19.77 36.35 -23.45
N GLU A 113 20.66 36.67 -24.39
CA GLU A 113 20.92 35.89 -25.62
C GLU A 113 21.63 34.57 -25.32
N GLN A 114 22.69 34.59 -24.49
CA GLN A 114 23.39 33.38 -24.05
C GLN A 114 22.49 32.42 -23.25
N ALA A 115 21.49 32.97 -22.55
CA ALA A 115 20.52 32.19 -21.81
C ALA A 115 19.33 31.73 -22.66
N ASP A 116 19.28 32.04 -23.96
CA ASP A 116 18.17 31.61 -24.79
C ASP A 116 18.17 30.09 -25.01
N GLY A 117 16.98 29.49 -25.08
CA GLY A 117 16.80 28.03 -25.10
C GLY A 117 17.25 27.27 -23.83
N LEU A 118 17.87 27.90 -22.82
CA LEU A 118 18.24 27.21 -21.57
C LEU A 118 17.03 26.85 -20.71
N SER A 119 17.00 25.59 -20.28
CA SER A 119 16.00 25.01 -19.37
C SER A 119 16.66 24.23 -18.22
N THR A 120 15.90 23.94 -17.16
CA THR A 120 16.30 22.96 -16.15
C THR A 120 16.59 21.61 -16.80
N GLY A 121 17.69 20.94 -16.42
CA GLY A 121 18.15 19.68 -16.98
C GLY A 121 18.99 19.79 -18.26
N THR A 122 19.10 20.99 -18.87
CA THR A 122 20.03 21.23 -20.00
C THR A 122 21.48 21.00 -19.54
N ALA A 123 22.25 20.24 -20.31
CA ALA A 123 23.68 20.03 -20.09
C ALA A 123 24.49 21.13 -20.78
N VAL A 124 25.42 21.76 -20.06
CA VAL A 124 26.20 22.91 -20.55
C VAL A 124 27.68 22.79 -20.21
N ALA A 125 28.52 23.41 -21.04
CA ALA A 125 29.89 23.81 -20.75
C ALA A 125 29.96 25.34 -20.77
N ALA A 126 30.19 25.97 -19.62
CA ALA A 126 30.28 27.42 -19.46
C ALA A 126 31.73 27.82 -19.19
N THR A 127 32.30 28.72 -20.01
CA THR A 127 33.63 29.30 -19.81
C THR A 127 33.51 30.79 -19.51
N GLY A 128 34.16 31.26 -18.45
CA GLY A 128 34.03 32.64 -17.99
C GLY A 128 35.00 33.03 -16.89
N ARG A 129 34.93 34.27 -16.42
CA ARG A 129 35.74 34.80 -15.30
C ARG A 129 35.12 34.45 -13.95
N TRP A 130 35.91 33.89 -13.05
CA TRP A 130 35.52 33.62 -11.67
C TRP A 130 35.59 34.89 -10.82
N THR A 131 34.44 35.39 -10.38
CA THR A 131 34.33 36.73 -9.76
C THR A 131 33.65 36.61 -8.40
N PRO A 132 34.07 37.36 -7.37
CA PRO A 132 33.31 37.48 -6.12
C PRO A 132 31.89 37.97 -6.41
N SER A 133 30.87 37.30 -5.86
CA SER A 133 29.49 37.69 -6.12
C SER A 133 29.08 38.88 -5.25
N PRO A 134 28.29 39.83 -5.75
CA PRO A 134 27.73 40.91 -4.94
C PRO A 134 26.56 40.44 -4.03
N GLY A 135 26.06 39.21 -4.19
CA GLY A 135 24.97 38.65 -3.40
C GLY A 135 25.43 37.93 -2.14
N HIS A 136 24.60 37.92 -1.09
CA HIS A 136 24.92 37.26 0.18
C HIS A 136 24.77 35.72 0.16
N GLU A 137 24.09 35.13 -0.84
CA GLU A 137 23.81 33.69 -0.93
C GLU A 137 24.99 32.84 -1.44
N GLN A 138 25.94 33.45 -2.16
CA GLN A 138 27.13 32.78 -2.69
C GLN A 138 28.35 33.68 -2.62
N SER A 139 29.54 33.12 -2.37
CA SER A 139 30.78 33.92 -2.32
C SER A 139 31.29 34.35 -3.69
N HIS A 140 31.00 33.57 -4.74
CA HIS A 140 31.51 33.75 -6.09
C HIS A 140 30.50 33.30 -7.15
N GLU A 141 30.66 33.81 -8.36
CA GLU A 141 29.86 33.51 -9.55
C GLU A 141 30.74 33.53 -10.81
N LEU A 142 30.29 32.84 -11.86
CA LEU A 142 31.01 32.77 -13.14
C LEU A 142 30.38 33.77 -14.13
N HIS A 143 31.14 34.79 -14.53
CA HIS A 143 30.75 35.74 -15.57
C HIS A 143 31.09 35.13 -16.92
N VAL A 144 30.08 34.64 -17.66
CA VAL A 144 30.26 33.73 -18.79
C VAL A 144 30.64 34.46 -20.07
N ASP A 145 31.86 34.20 -20.55
CA ASP A 145 32.35 34.69 -21.83
C ASP A 145 31.88 33.80 -23.00
N SER A 146 31.75 32.48 -22.76
CA SER A 146 31.30 31.51 -23.77
C SER A 146 30.47 30.40 -23.13
N LEU A 147 29.27 30.14 -23.67
CA LEU A 147 28.40 29.04 -23.28
C LEU A 147 28.21 28.07 -24.45
N ARG A 148 28.39 26.78 -24.20
CA ARG A 148 28.08 25.71 -25.16
C ARG A 148 27.07 24.75 -24.54
N VAL A 149 25.89 24.66 -25.14
CA VAL A 149 24.91 23.61 -24.83
C VAL A 149 25.45 22.28 -25.36
N LEU A 150 25.51 21.27 -24.49
CA LEU A 150 25.96 19.92 -24.79
C LEU A 150 24.79 18.95 -25.02
N GLY A 151 23.62 19.25 -24.44
CA GLY A 151 22.39 18.48 -24.62
C GLY A 151 21.19 19.24 -24.07
N GLN A 152 20.11 19.32 -24.85
CA GLN A 152 18.88 20.02 -24.50
C GLN A 152 17.98 19.20 -23.57
N ASN A 153 17.01 19.85 -22.93
CA ASN A 153 15.92 19.19 -22.21
C ASN A 153 14.64 20.04 -22.28
N ASP A 154 13.50 19.45 -22.60
CA ASP A 154 12.20 20.16 -22.65
C ASP A 154 11.29 19.84 -21.44
N ALA A 155 11.72 18.96 -20.54
CA ALA A 155 10.89 18.49 -19.43
C ALA A 155 11.02 19.35 -18.16
N ALA A 156 9.91 19.94 -17.70
CA ALA A 156 9.80 20.62 -16.40
C ALA A 156 8.42 20.43 -15.74
N LYS A 157 8.33 19.53 -14.75
CA LYS A 157 7.28 19.50 -13.70
C LYS A 157 7.84 18.97 -12.38
N TYR A 158 7.26 19.41 -11.26
CA TYR A 158 7.44 18.76 -9.97
C TYR A 158 6.71 17.41 -9.95
N HIS A 159 7.26 16.44 -9.22
CA HIS A 159 6.70 15.09 -9.11
C HIS A 159 6.82 14.58 -7.66
N THR A 160 5.83 13.80 -7.22
CA THR A 160 5.83 13.19 -5.88
C THR A 160 6.94 12.13 -5.73
N PRO A 161 7.41 11.84 -4.50
CA PRO A 161 8.37 10.76 -4.25
C PRO A 161 7.95 9.41 -4.86
N GLU A 162 6.67 9.05 -4.77
CA GLU A 162 6.11 7.82 -5.35
C GLU A 162 6.25 7.75 -6.88
N PHE A 163 6.06 8.89 -7.56
CA PHE A 163 6.28 8.98 -9.00
C PHE A 163 7.77 8.95 -9.34
N LEU A 164 8.62 9.61 -8.55
CA LEU A 164 10.07 9.57 -8.76
C LEU A 164 10.63 8.13 -8.64
N ARG A 165 10.02 7.28 -7.80
CA ARG A 165 10.33 5.83 -7.73
C ARG A 165 9.90 5.03 -8.97
N THR A 166 9.15 5.58 -9.92
CA THR A 166 8.91 4.96 -11.25
C THR A 166 9.95 5.36 -12.29
N LEU A 167 10.72 6.42 -12.04
CA LEU A 167 11.80 6.91 -12.90
C LEU A 167 13.18 6.81 -12.22
N PRO A 168 13.61 5.62 -11.74
CA PRO A 168 14.85 5.48 -10.97
C PRO A 168 16.10 5.96 -11.73
N HIS A 169 16.10 5.82 -13.07
CA HIS A 169 17.16 6.27 -13.96
C HIS A 169 17.31 7.80 -14.07
N LEU A 170 16.28 8.59 -13.74
CA LEU A 170 16.34 10.06 -13.69
C LEU A 170 16.33 10.60 -12.25
N ARG A 171 15.69 9.90 -11.30
CA ARG A 171 15.57 10.30 -9.90
C ARG A 171 16.91 10.66 -9.27
N SER A 172 17.97 9.92 -9.59
CA SER A 172 19.35 10.16 -9.12
C SER A 172 19.93 11.54 -9.48
N ARG A 173 19.38 12.23 -10.48
CA ARG A 173 19.79 13.60 -10.87
C ARG A 173 19.20 14.69 -9.96
N LEU A 174 18.21 14.37 -9.12
CA LEU A 174 17.69 15.32 -8.14
C LEU A 174 18.75 15.56 -7.05
N PRO A 175 18.91 16.80 -6.55
CA PRO A 175 19.96 17.14 -5.59
C PRO A 175 20.04 16.18 -4.39
N PHE A 176 18.94 16.01 -3.66
CA PHE A 176 18.93 15.15 -2.47
C PHE A 176 19.22 13.67 -2.79
N GLN A 177 18.80 13.19 -3.96
CA GLN A 177 19.04 11.81 -4.39
C GLN A 177 20.51 11.59 -4.78
N SER A 178 21.15 12.56 -5.44
CA SER A 178 22.59 12.50 -5.71
C SER A 178 23.43 12.58 -4.43
N LEU A 179 22.95 13.27 -3.40
CA LEU A 179 23.54 13.29 -2.06
C LEU A 179 23.45 11.92 -1.37
N LEU A 180 22.32 11.19 -1.49
CA LEU A 180 22.22 9.82 -0.97
C LEU A 180 23.18 8.85 -1.67
N LEU A 181 23.42 9.01 -2.98
CA LEU A 181 24.43 8.21 -3.69
C LEU A 181 25.86 8.48 -3.16
N ARG A 182 26.19 9.76 -2.91
CA ARG A 182 27.47 10.13 -2.28
C ARG A 182 27.57 9.64 -0.84
N LEU A 183 26.48 9.64 -0.07
CA LEU A 183 26.43 9.05 1.28
C LEU A 183 26.72 7.55 1.23
N ARG A 184 26.10 6.79 0.33
CA ARG A 184 26.38 5.35 0.16
C ARG A 184 27.88 5.12 -0.03
N SER A 185 28.48 5.84 -0.97
CA SER A 185 29.93 5.75 -1.26
C SER A 185 30.79 6.09 -0.04
N GLN A 186 30.48 7.18 0.66
CA GLN A 186 31.18 7.58 1.89
C GLN A 186 31.08 6.51 2.98
N VAL A 187 29.88 5.98 3.25
CA VAL A 187 29.66 4.97 4.31
C VAL A 187 30.34 3.64 3.95
N THR A 188 30.32 3.23 2.67
CA THR A 188 31.07 2.05 2.22
C THR A 188 32.58 2.24 2.44
N ALA A 189 33.15 3.42 2.09
CA ALA A 189 34.56 3.70 2.33
C ALA A 189 34.92 3.70 3.84
N GLN A 190 34.09 4.30 4.70
CA GLN A 190 34.30 4.27 6.15
C GLN A 190 34.21 2.85 6.72
N THR A 191 33.27 2.04 6.24
CA THR A 191 33.12 0.63 6.61
C THR A 191 34.37 -0.17 6.26
N THR A 192 34.86 -0.04 5.01
CA THR A 192 36.10 -0.69 4.55
C THR A 192 37.31 -0.27 5.38
N ASN A 193 37.45 1.03 5.67
CA ASN A 193 38.55 1.55 6.48
C ASN A 193 38.52 1.03 7.91
N TYR A 194 37.33 0.98 8.55
CA TYR A 194 37.17 0.44 9.89
C TYR A 194 37.62 -1.02 9.96
N PHE A 195 37.13 -1.87 9.06
CA PHE A 195 37.51 -3.29 9.04
C PHE A 195 39.00 -3.50 8.74
N ALA A 196 39.58 -2.72 7.82
CA ALA A 196 41.01 -2.75 7.53
C ALA A 196 41.90 -2.31 8.72
N GLN A 197 41.39 -1.45 9.61
CA GLN A 197 42.08 -1.03 10.83
C GLN A 197 41.97 -2.04 12.00
N HIS A 198 41.09 -3.04 11.88
CA HIS A 198 40.82 -4.06 12.91
C HIS A 198 41.14 -5.48 12.42
N ASP A 199 42.05 -5.60 11.44
CA ASP A 199 42.56 -6.85 10.88
C ASP A 199 41.49 -7.79 10.26
N PHE A 200 40.37 -7.25 9.78
CA PHE A 200 39.34 -8.02 9.07
C PHE A 200 39.65 -8.14 7.57
N THR A 201 39.65 -9.38 7.07
CA THR A 201 39.80 -9.67 5.63
C THR A 201 38.46 -9.50 4.91
N GLN A 202 38.42 -8.69 3.85
CA GLN A 202 37.24 -8.60 2.98
C GLN A 202 37.13 -9.87 2.12
N THR A 203 35.92 -10.42 2.02
CA THR A 203 35.63 -11.65 1.28
C THR A 203 34.40 -11.51 0.39
N HIS A 204 34.23 -12.45 -0.55
CA HIS A 204 33.10 -12.48 -1.49
C HIS A 204 32.43 -13.86 -1.49
N PRO A 205 31.49 -14.11 -0.55
CA PRO A 205 30.69 -15.34 -0.50
C PRO A 205 29.78 -15.53 -1.73
N PRO A 206 29.32 -16.77 -2.01
CA PRO A 206 28.47 -17.05 -3.16
C PRO A 206 27.05 -16.49 -2.99
N ILE A 207 26.52 -15.89 -4.07
CA ILE A 207 25.13 -15.38 -4.13
C ILE A 207 24.13 -16.51 -4.45
N ILE A 208 24.54 -17.47 -5.29
CA ILE A 208 23.74 -18.65 -5.64
C ILE A 208 24.09 -19.77 -4.65
N THR A 209 23.10 -20.28 -3.93
CA THR A 209 23.24 -21.23 -2.81
C THR A 209 22.28 -22.41 -2.96
N SER A 210 22.58 -23.54 -2.33
CA SER A 210 21.64 -24.67 -2.15
C SER A 210 20.95 -24.69 -0.79
N SER A 211 21.29 -23.76 0.11
CA SER A 211 20.70 -23.62 1.44
C SER A 211 20.14 -22.21 1.62
N ASP A 212 18.98 -22.13 2.28
CA ASP A 212 18.32 -20.90 2.69
C ASP A 212 18.92 -20.25 3.95
N CYS A 213 19.98 -20.84 4.53
CA CYS A 213 20.74 -20.43 5.72
C CYS A 213 19.97 -20.32 7.05
N GLU A 214 18.71 -19.91 7.04
CA GLU A 214 17.87 -19.67 8.22
C GLU A 214 16.79 -20.76 8.43
N GLY A 215 16.51 -21.62 7.44
CA GLY A 215 15.60 -22.76 7.54
C GLY A 215 14.10 -22.45 7.50
N ALA A 216 13.69 -21.20 7.27
CA ALA A 216 12.30 -20.74 7.44
C ALA A 216 11.84 -19.61 6.50
N GLY A 217 12.68 -19.16 5.56
CA GLY A 217 12.42 -17.96 4.74
C GLY A 217 11.91 -18.27 3.32
N ASP A 218 11.01 -17.44 2.79
CA ASP A 218 10.68 -17.43 1.36
C ASP A 218 11.93 -17.04 0.54
N VAL A 219 12.48 -17.97 -0.24
CA VAL A 219 13.67 -17.79 -1.10
C VAL A 219 13.33 -17.69 -2.59
N PHE A 220 14.14 -16.96 -3.36
CA PHE A 220 14.03 -16.93 -4.83
C PHE A 220 14.73 -18.14 -5.44
N VAL A 221 14.00 -18.95 -6.21
CA VAL A 221 14.54 -20.09 -6.97
C VAL A 221 15.23 -19.59 -8.25
N VAL A 222 16.43 -20.10 -8.53
CA VAL A 222 17.21 -19.82 -9.75
C VAL A 222 17.04 -20.98 -10.73
N SER A 223 16.54 -20.69 -11.93
CA SER A 223 16.38 -21.68 -13.01
C SER A 223 16.75 -21.10 -14.36
N THR A 224 17.29 -21.94 -15.24
CA THR A 224 17.59 -21.62 -16.65
C THR A 224 16.44 -21.95 -17.60
N GLN A 225 15.42 -22.68 -17.14
CA GLN A 225 14.30 -23.10 -17.98
C GLN A 225 13.24 -21.99 -18.09
N PRO A 226 12.75 -21.64 -19.30
CA PRO A 226 11.79 -20.53 -19.49
C PRO A 226 10.42 -20.75 -18.85
N SER A 227 10.09 -22.00 -18.51
CA SER A 227 8.72 -22.40 -18.13
C SER A 227 8.70 -23.66 -17.29
N ALA A 228 8.69 -23.50 -15.96
CA ALA A 228 8.03 -24.43 -15.07
C ALA A 228 6.74 -23.77 -14.55
N PRO A 229 5.54 -24.28 -14.88
CA PRO A 229 4.36 -23.98 -14.08
C PRO A 229 4.62 -24.41 -12.64
N ALA A 230 4.00 -23.75 -11.66
CA ALA A 230 4.10 -24.18 -10.26
C ALA A 230 3.44 -25.56 -10.06
N VAL A 231 4.23 -26.63 -10.17
CA VAL A 231 3.81 -28.01 -9.92
C VAL A 231 3.68 -28.21 -8.41
N HIS A 232 2.53 -27.84 -7.86
CA HIS A 232 2.10 -28.29 -6.53
C HIS A 232 1.41 -29.66 -6.64
N THR A 233 2.21 -30.71 -6.86
CA THR A 233 1.85 -32.10 -6.56
C THR A 233 2.97 -32.72 -5.73
N PRO A 234 2.73 -33.09 -4.45
CA PRO A 234 3.78 -33.54 -3.53
C PRO A 234 4.21 -35.01 -3.74
N THR A 235 4.18 -35.48 -5.00
CA THR A 235 4.35 -36.91 -5.35
C THR A 235 5.25 -37.19 -6.54
N GLN A 236 5.75 -36.18 -7.25
CA GLN A 236 6.79 -36.33 -8.27
C GLN A 236 7.81 -35.20 -8.12
N SER A 237 9.06 -35.57 -7.80
CA SER A 237 10.21 -34.68 -7.91
C SER A 237 10.36 -34.23 -9.37
N PRO A 238 10.57 -32.94 -9.66
CA PRO A 238 10.97 -32.54 -11.00
C PRO A 238 12.30 -33.20 -11.37
N ASP A 239 12.41 -33.70 -12.61
CA ASP A 239 13.60 -34.40 -13.08
C ASP A 239 14.84 -33.50 -12.94
N CYS A 240 15.71 -33.86 -11.99
CA CYS A 240 16.83 -33.01 -11.60
C CYS A 240 17.90 -32.89 -12.69
N GLU A 241 17.94 -33.82 -13.65
CA GLU A 241 18.88 -33.81 -14.78
C GLU A 241 18.74 -32.56 -15.67
N ASP A 242 17.54 -31.98 -15.78
CA ASP A 242 17.25 -30.80 -16.63
C ASP A 242 17.57 -29.44 -15.97
N MET A 243 18.04 -29.44 -14.72
CA MET A 243 18.49 -28.24 -14.01
C MET A 243 19.97 -27.95 -14.25
N PHE A 244 20.34 -26.68 -14.48
CA PHE A 244 21.73 -26.27 -14.76
C PHE A 244 22.76 -26.75 -13.73
N PHE A 245 22.38 -26.84 -12.45
CA PHE A 245 23.23 -27.31 -11.35
C PHE A 245 22.86 -28.74 -10.87
N GLN A 246 22.06 -29.48 -11.63
CA GLN A 246 21.50 -30.82 -11.32
C GLN A 246 20.75 -30.92 -9.99
N THR A 247 20.51 -29.78 -9.34
CA THR A 247 19.92 -29.62 -8.01
C THR A 247 19.29 -28.22 -7.93
N PRO A 248 18.20 -28.02 -7.16
CA PRO A 248 17.64 -26.70 -6.94
C PRO A 248 18.67 -25.73 -6.35
N LYS A 249 18.71 -24.50 -6.87
CA LYS A 249 19.50 -23.40 -6.31
C LYS A 249 18.64 -22.16 -6.07
N TYR A 250 19.09 -21.36 -5.14
CA TYR A 250 18.39 -20.20 -4.61
C TYR A 250 19.30 -18.97 -4.59
N LEU A 251 18.72 -17.77 -4.56
CA LEU A 251 19.46 -16.56 -4.19
C LEU A 251 19.57 -16.48 -2.67
N THR A 252 20.77 -16.15 -2.18
CA THR A 252 21.06 -16.19 -0.74
C THR A 252 20.33 -15.12 0.07
N VAL A 253 19.89 -15.49 1.28
CA VAL A 253 19.34 -14.56 2.30
C VAL A 253 20.43 -13.95 3.18
N SER A 254 21.57 -14.64 3.32
CA SER A 254 22.70 -14.30 4.19
C SER A 254 23.97 -15.05 3.74
N SER A 255 25.13 -14.42 3.91
CA SER A 255 26.44 -15.05 3.65
C SER A 255 27.01 -15.79 4.86
N GLN A 256 26.36 -15.70 6.03
CA GLN A 256 26.92 -16.08 7.33
C GLN A 256 27.61 -17.45 7.35
N LEU A 257 26.93 -18.52 6.90
CA LEU A 257 27.47 -19.88 6.97
C LEU A 257 28.81 -20.01 6.20
N HIS A 258 28.98 -19.25 5.12
CA HIS A 258 30.22 -19.21 4.34
C HIS A 258 31.29 -18.34 5.02
N LEU A 259 30.89 -17.26 5.69
CA LEU A 259 31.79 -16.44 6.49
C LEU A 259 32.35 -17.22 7.70
N GLU A 260 31.57 -18.10 8.32
CA GLU A 260 32.06 -19.02 9.37
C GLU A 260 33.20 -19.92 8.86
N ALA A 261 33.10 -20.46 7.64
CA ALA A 261 34.18 -21.23 7.02
C ALA A 261 35.43 -20.38 6.76
N LEU A 262 35.25 -19.16 6.25
CA LEU A 262 36.36 -18.25 5.92
C LEU A 262 37.04 -17.69 7.19
N ALA A 263 36.28 -17.41 8.25
CA ALA A 263 36.80 -16.98 9.55
C ALA A 263 37.76 -18.00 10.16
N GLN A 264 37.52 -19.31 9.98
CA GLN A 264 38.44 -20.36 10.44
C GLN A 264 39.81 -20.35 9.73
N SER A 265 39.92 -19.70 8.56
CA SER A 265 41.18 -19.61 7.80
C SER A 265 42.00 -18.34 8.07
N VAL A 266 41.35 -17.19 8.31
CA VAL A 266 42.04 -15.87 8.48
C VAL A 266 41.62 -15.13 9.76
N GLY A 267 40.90 -15.79 10.67
CA GLY A 267 40.50 -15.26 11.97
C GLY A 267 39.29 -14.32 11.91
N ARG A 268 39.36 -13.27 11.10
CA ARG A 268 38.34 -12.20 11.03
C ARG A 268 38.00 -11.89 9.59
N VAL A 269 36.72 -12.01 9.23
CA VAL A 269 36.23 -11.78 7.86
C VAL A 269 35.00 -10.89 7.82
N TRP A 270 34.82 -10.19 6.71
CA TRP A 270 33.59 -9.45 6.42
C TRP A 270 33.22 -9.50 4.95
N ALA A 271 31.95 -9.24 4.65
CA ALA A 271 31.43 -9.07 3.30
C ALA A 271 30.35 -7.97 3.27
N LEU A 272 30.24 -7.28 2.14
CA LEU A 272 29.13 -6.38 1.83
C LEU A 272 28.47 -6.90 0.55
N SER A 273 27.46 -7.75 0.72
CA SER A 273 26.89 -8.58 -0.33
C SER A 273 25.41 -8.23 -0.58
N PRO A 274 24.91 -8.38 -1.82
CA PRO A 274 23.48 -8.38 -2.07
C PRO A 274 22.85 -9.66 -1.51
N THR A 275 21.80 -9.49 -0.71
CA THR A 275 20.98 -10.55 -0.12
C THR A 275 19.53 -10.37 -0.54
N PHE A 276 18.80 -11.49 -0.63
CA PHE A 276 17.50 -11.55 -1.27
C PHE A 276 16.46 -12.16 -0.33
N ARG A 277 15.24 -11.60 -0.34
CA ARG A 277 14.08 -12.15 0.40
C ARG A 277 12.85 -12.15 -0.49
N ALA A 278 12.23 -13.31 -0.69
CA ALA A 278 11.06 -13.46 -1.56
C ALA A 278 9.72 -13.25 -0.83
N GLU A 279 9.77 -12.82 0.44
CA GLU A 279 8.60 -12.43 1.22
C GLU A 279 7.69 -11.45 0.46
N LYS A 280 6.38 -11.63 0.58
CA LYS A 280 5.37 -10.83 -0.15
C LYS A 280 5.08 -9.49 0.53
N SER A 281 6.15 -8.80 0.91
CA SER A 281 6.16 -7.60 1.75
C SER A 281 6.24 -6.32 0.90
N ASP A 282 5.25 -5.42 1.05
CA ASP A 282 5.21 -4.10 0.38
C ASP A 282 5.09 -2.98 1.42
N THR A 283 6.12 -2.85 2.27
CA THR A 283 6.23 -1.79 3.29
C THR A 283 7.37 -0.81 2.93
N PRO A 284 7.40 0.42 3.49
CA PRO A 284 8.52 1.34 3.29
C PRO A 284 9.85 0.91 3.96
N ARG A 285 9.88 -0.25 4.63
CA ARG A 285 11.05 -0.80 5.35
C ARG A 285 11.66 -2.05 4.69
N HIS A 286 10.97 -2.65 3.71
CA HIS A 286 11.37 -3.91 3.08
C HIS A 286 11.72 -3.75 1.60
N LEU A 287 12.69 -4.55 1.17
CA LEU A 287 13.16 -4.73 -0.21
C LEU A 287 13.34 -6.24 -0.45
N SER A 288 13.17 -6.67 -1.70
CA SER A 288 13.43 -8.06 -2.11
C SER A 288 14.90 -8.29 -2.52
N GLU A 289 15.64 -7.22 -2.79
CA GLU A 289 17.09 -7.16 -3.03
C GLU A 289 17.62 -5.99 -2.20
N PHE A 290 18.53 -6.26 -1.27
CA PHE A 290 19.17 -5.26 -0.41
C PHE A 290 20.60 -5.69 -0.10
N TYR A 291 21.44 -4.77 0.38
CA TYR A 291 22.80 -5.07 0.80
C TYR A 291 22.85 -5.37 2.29
N MET A 292 23.42 -6.51 2.64
CA MET A 292 23.78 -6.88 4.01
C MET A 292 25.29 -6.71 4.20
N LEU A 293 25.66 -6.12 5.33
CA LEU A 293 27.03 -6.06 5.80
C LEU A 293 27.19 -7.14 6.88
N GLU A 294 27.97 -8.17 6.59
CA GLU A 294 28.10 -9.34 7.46
C GLU A 294 29.56 -9.51 7.87
N ALA A 295 29.81 -9.81 9.14
CA ALA A 295 31.16 -10.02 9.66
C ALA A 295 31.19 -11.16 10.69
N GLU A 296 32.28 -11.93 10.68
CA GLU A 296 32.45 -13.14 11.50
C GLU A 296 33.86 -13.19 12.10
N LEU A 297 33.94 -13.61 13.37
CA LEU A 297 35.15 -13.60 14.18
C LEU A 297 35.37 -14.98 14.83
N ALA A 298 36.49 -15.62 14.49
CA ALA A 298 36.97 -16.82 15.17
C ALA A 298 37.68 -16.47 16.50
N PHE A 299 37.75 -17.45 17.41
CA PHE A 299 38.36 -17.36 18.75
C PHE A 299 37.69 -16.34 19.68
N VAL A 300 36.40 -16.06 19.46
CA VAL A 300 35.58 -15.21 20.32
C VAL A 300 34.76 -16.09 21.26
N THR A 301 34.83 -15.84 22.56
CA THR A 301 34.11 -16.63 23.58
C THR A 301 32.91 -15.91 24.18
N ASP A 302 32.85 -14.58 24.07
CA ASP A 302 31.81 -13.76 24.68
C ASP A 302 31.05 -12.95 23.62
N LEU A 303 29.74 -12.78 23.81
CA LEU A 303 28.90 -11.99 22.91
C LEU A 303 29.27 -10.50 22.94
N SER A 304 29.86 -10.02 24.05
CA SER A 304 30.35 -8.65 24.22
C SER A 304 31.43 -8.28 23.21
N ASP A 305 32.36 -9.18 22.87
CA ASP A 305 33.37 -8.94 21.83
C ASP A 305 32.73 -8.62 20.46
N VAL A 306 31.63 -9.30 20.13
CA VAL A 306 30.88 -9.07 18.87
C VAL A 306 30.10 -7.75 18.94
N MET A 307 29.45 -7.46 20.08
CA MET A 307 28.77 -6.18 20.31
C MET A 307 29.73 -4.98 20.26
N ASP A 308 30.94 -5.13 20.79
CA ASP A 308 31.98 -4.09 20.79
C ASP A 308 32.44 -3.74 19.36
N VAL A 309 32.55 -4.72 18.47
CA VAL A 309 32.84 -4.50 17.04
C VAL A 309 31.69 -3.75 16.35
N VAL A 310 30.44 -4.12 16.63
CA VAL A 310 29.26 -3.40 16.08
C VAL A 310 29.22 -1.96 16.58
N GLU A 311 29.46 -1.76 17.88
CA GLU A 311 29.46 -0.44 18.52
C GLU A 311 30.60 0.44 17.97
N GLY A 312 31.81 -0.12 17.83
CA GLY A 312 32.96 0.56 17.24
C GLY A 312 32.75 0.94 15.77
N LEU A 313 32.22 0.02 14.95
CA LEU A 313 31.93 0.23 13.53
C LEU A 313 30.96 1.38 13.32
N LEU A 314 29.81 1.33 14.00
CA LEU A 314 28.75 2.32 13.86
C LEU A 314 29.15 3.69 14.42
N ARG A 315 29.93 3.72 15.51
CA ARG A 315 30.56 4.93 16.05
C ARG A 315 31.52 5.56 15.04
N ALA A 316 32.40 4.77 14.44
CA ALA A 316 33.34 5.23 13.41
C ALA A 316 32.61 5.77 12.16
N ILE A 317 31.56 5.09 11.70
CA ILE A 317 30.71 5.57 10.60
C ILE A 317 30.01 6.88 10.96
N ALA A 318 29.42 7.00 12.15
CA ALA A 318 28.71 8.21 12.56
C ALA A 318 29.64 9.43 12.66
N THR A 319 30.81 9.27 13.27
CA THR A 319 31.87 10.29 13.30
C THR A 319 32.34 10.65 11.89
N GLY A 320 32.70 9.66 11.07
CA GLY A 320 33.18 9.85 9.70
C GLY A 320 32.13 10.41 8.73
N VAL A 321 30.83 10.27 9.03
CA VAL A 321 29.75 10.97 8.33
C VAL A 321 29.65 12.42 8.81
N LYS A 322 29.57 12.67 10.13
CA LYS A 322 29.46 14.02 10.73
C LYS A 322 30.58 14.95 10.30
N GLU A 323 31.81 14.44 10.22
CA GLU A 323 33.00 15.20 9.81
C GLU A 323 33.12 15.35 8.28
N SER A 324 32.39 14.56 7.49
CA SER A 324 32.47 14.61 6.03
C SER A 324 31.68 15.77 5.41
N PRO A 325 32.11 16.30 4.25
CA PRO A 325 31.30 17.25 3.47
C PRO A 325 29.90 16.73 3.13
N VAL A 326 29.76 15.42 2.93
CA VAL A 326 28.47 14.76 2.63
C VAL A 326 27.52 14.83 3.83
N GLY A 327 28.03 14.60 5.05
CA GLY A 327 27.26 14.79 6.27
C GLY A 327 26.83 16.25 6.46
N GLN A 328 27.73 17.20 6.25
CA GLN A 328 27.41 18.63 6.33
C GLN A 328 26.34 19.04 5.29
N GLU A 329 26.39 18.51 4.07
CA GLU A 329 25.34 18.71 3.07
C GLU A 329 23.99 18.05 3.45
N LEU A 330 24.00 16.90 4.14
CA LEU A 330 22.77 16.25 4.65
C LEU A 330 22.09 17.10 5.72
N LEU A 331 22.86 17.64 6.68
CA LEU A 331 22.33 18.55 7.70
C LEU A 331 21.71 19.80 7.05
N GLN A 332 22.43 20.43 6.13
CA GLN A 332 21.93 21.60 5.39
C GLN A 332 20.69 21.29 4.54
N ALA A 333 20.56 20.08 3.98
CA ALA A 333 19.36 19.66 3.28
C ALA A 333 18.16 19.56 4.24
N ARG A 334 18.33 18.93 5.42
CA ARG A 334 17.28 18.82 6.45
C ARG A 334 16.96 20.12 7.18
N ALA A 335 17.85 21.10 7.17
CA ALA A 335 17.60 22.44 7.67
C ALA A 335 16.69 23.26 6.74
N ARG A 336 16.67 22.94 5.45
CA ARG A 336 15.93 23.68 4.39
C ARG A 336 14.55 23.11 4.08
N GLU A 337 14.25 21.88 4.49
CA GLU A 337 12.92 21.31 4.35
C GLU A 337 11.96 22.01 5.32
N HIS A 338 11.03 22.81 4.77
CA HIS A 338 10.00 23.51 5.55
C HIS A 338 9.06 22.50 6.23
N LYS A 339 8.55 22.86 7.42
CA LYS A 339 7.70 22.03 8.30
C LYS A 339 6.33 21.61 7.72
N GLU A 340 6.07 21.87 6.44
CA GLU A 340 4.76 21.64 5.81
C GLU A 340 4.54 20.15 5.47
N ASP A 341 5.60 19.44 5.06
CA ASP A 341 5.57 17.98 4.87
C ASP A 341 5.98 17.26 6.16
N GLY A 342 5.00 16.95 7.01
CA GLY A 342 5.19 16.35 8.35
C GLY A 342 5.81 14.95 8.42
N GLU A 343 6.30 14.39 7.31
CA GLU A 343 7.03 13.12 7.24
C GLU A 343 8.58 13.29 7.29
N ALA A 344 9.11 14.51 7.08
CA ALA A 344 10.55 14.77 7.01
C ALA A 344 11.22 14.89 8.40
N ILE A 345 12.46 14.38 8.52
CA ILE A 345 13.25 14.42 9.76
C ILE A 345 14.07 15.72 9.82
N SER A 346 13.82 16.53 10.85
CA SER A 346 14.55 17.79 11.05
C SER A 346 16.05 17.58 11.32
N GLU A 347 16.86 18.58 10.96
CA GLU A 347 18.30 18.62 11.21
C GLU A 347 18.66 18.25 12.67
N THR A 348 17.96 18.83 13.65
CA THR A 348 18.19 18.56 15.08
C THR A 348 17.94 17.10 15.46
N ARG A 349 16.94 16.47 14.84
CA ARG A 349 16.63 15.05 15.07
C ARG A 349 17.64 14.14 14.38
N LEU A 350 18.11 14.51 13.19
CA LEU A 350 19.19 13.80 12.49
C LEU A 350 20.51 13.88 13.26
N MET A 351 20.88 15.05 13.76
CA MET A 351 22.05 15.24 14.63
C MET A 351 21.94 14.41 15.91
N ARG A 352 20.77 14.33 16.55
CA ARG A 352 20.56 13.50 17.73
C ARG A 352 20.79 12.01 17.43
N ARG A 353 20.33 11.51 16.28
CA ARG A 353 20.59 10.13 15.84
C ARG A 353 22.08 9.84 15.71
N TRP A 354 22.83 10.71 15.02
CA TRP A 354 24.28 10.56 14.88
C TRP A 354 24.97 10.65 16.24
N GLN A 355 24.54 11.58 17.09
CA GLN A 355 25.08 11.74 18.44
C GLN A 355 24.82 10.50 19.31
N GLY A 356 23.65 9.86 19.22
CA GLY A 356 23.38 8.57 19.87
C GLY A 356 24.30 7.43 19.40
N LEU A 357 24.73 7.41 18.13
CA LEU A 357 25.75 6.45 17.66
C LEU A 357 27.17 6.81 18.16
N MET A 358 27.44 8.08 18.46
CA MET A 358 28.74 8.56 18.97
C MET A 358 28.83 8.61 20.50
N ASP A 359 27.70 8.56 21.20
CA ASP A 359 27.60 8.53 22.66
C ASP A 359 27.49 7.06 23.09
N GLY A 360 28.44 6.59 23.90
CA GLY A 360 28.40 5.25 24.49
C GLY A 360 29.14 5.19 25.82
N PRO A 361 29.18 4.03 26.49
CA PRO A 361 28.68 2.73 26.02
C PRO A 361 27.15 2.68 25.89
N TRP A 362 26.64 1.89 24.95
CA TRP A 362 25.19 1.71 24.79
C TRP A 362 24.63 0.73 25.83
N PRO A 363 23.36 0.87 26.26
CA PRO A 363 22.72 -0.10 27.12
C PRO A 363 22.70 -1.49 26.47
N ARG A 364 23.03 -2.51 27.28
CA ARG A 364 22.95 -3.94 26.94
C ARG A 364 22.04 -4.57 27.98
N ILE A 365 20.86 -5.04 27.56
CA ILE A 365 19.86 -5.65 28.45
C ILE A 365 19.44 -7.01 27.91
N SER A 366 19.09 -7.95 28.77
CA SER A 366 18.52 -9.23 28.32
C SER A 366 17.07 -9.07 27.83
N TYR A 367 16.60 -10.00 27.00
CA TYR A 367 15.21 -10.09 26.56
C TYR A 367 14.22 -10.10 27.75
N ALA A 368 14.59 -10.77 28.85
CA ALA A 368 13.81 -10.81 30.08
C ALA A 368 13.69 -9.44 30.77
N GLU A 369 14.74 -8.61 30.73
CA GLU A 369 14.72 -7.25 31.25
C GLU A 369 13.95 -6.30 30.33
N ALA A 370 14.14 -6.43 29.01
CA ALA A 370 13.37 -5.70 28.01
C ALA A 370 11.86 -5.98 28.15
N MET A 371 11.47 -7.24 28.31
CA MET A 371 10.08 -7.63 28.54
C MET A 371 9.54 -7.08 29.87
N ARG A 372 10.34 -7.07 30.94
CA ARG A 372 9.98 -6.45 32.23
C ARG A 372 9.72 -4.95 32.07
N HIS A 373 10.59 -4.22 31.36
CA HIS A 373 10.40 -2.81 31.07
C HIS A 373 9.12 -2.51 30.28
N LEU A 374 8.75 -3.39 29.33
CA LEU A 374 7.50 -3.28 28.57
C LEU A 374 6.26 -3.52 29.45
N LYS A 375 6.27 -4.59 30.27
CA LYS A 375 5.18 -4.92 31.20
C LYS A 375 5.02 -3.84 32.28
N ASP A 376 6.10 -3.42 32.92
CA ASP A 376 6.12 -2.31 33.89
C ASP A 376 5.55 -1.00 33.29
N ALA A 377 5.81 -0.72 32.01
CA ALA A 377 5.29 0.47 31.35
C ALA A 377 3.77 0.41 31.12
N VAL A 378 3.21 -0.77 30.86
CA VAL A 378 1.76 -0.99 30.74
C VAL A 378 1.11 -0.92 32.12
N ASP A 379 1.66 -1.64 33.12
CA ASP A 379 1.09 -1.74 34.47
C ASP A 379 1.04 -0.38 35.19
N HIS A 380 2.04 0.49 34.94
CA HIS A 380 2.07 1.86 35.48
C HIS A 380 1.40 2.90 34.57
N GLY A 381 0.69 2.48 33.50
CA GLY A 381 -0.03 3.38 32.59
C GLY A 381 0.86 4.35 31.80
N LYS A 382 2.17 4.07 31.67
CA LYS A 382 3.14 4.89 30.92
C LYS A 382 3.09 4.63 29.42
N ALA A 383 2.63 3.46 29.01
CA ALA A 383 2.47 3.05 27.62
C ALA A 383 1.16 2.28 27.43
N GLN A 384 0.58 2.37 26.23
CA GLN A 384 -0.48 1.50 25.75
C GLN A 384 -0.05 0.97 24.38
N PHE A 385 0.17 -0.34 24.29
CA PHE A 385 0.55 -1.03 23.06
C PHE A 385 -0.69 -1.61 22.38
N ILE A 386 -0.68 -1.71 21.06
CA ILE A 386 -1.74 -2.38 20.29
C ILE A 386 -1.64 -3.89 20.47
N PHE A 387 -0.40 -4.40 20.47
CA PHE A 387 -0.07 -5.78 20.78
C PHE A 387 0.46 -5.86 22.21
N THR A 388 -0.13 -6.72 23.03
CA THR A 388 0.35 -6.95 24.40
C THR A 388 1.75 -7.59 24.35
N PRO A 389 2.73 -7.14 25.15
CA PRO A 389 4.04 -7.79 25.25
C PRO A 389 3.92 -9.25 25.76
N ASP A 390 4.04 -10.21 24.85
CA ASP A 390 4.03 -11.65 25.15
C ASP A 390 5.45 -12.23 24.98
N ASP A 391 5.82 -13.13 25.90
CA ASP A 391 7.05 -13.89 25.82
C ASP A 391 7.04 -14.89 24.64
N GLN A 392 5.87 -15.31 24.15
CA GLN A 392 5.77 -16.33 23.09
C GLN A 392 6.15 -15.83 21.70
N GLU A 393 5.60 -14.69 21.27
CA GLU A 393 5.68 -14.19 19.88
C GLU A 393 6.88 -13.28 19.58
N GLY A 394 7.65 -12.88 20.59
CA GLY A 394 8.77 -11.93 20.42
C GLY A 394 8.32 -10.46 20.47
N PHE A 395 9.18 -9.54 20.04
CA PHE A 395 8.84 -8.12 20.03
C PHE A 395 8.15 -7.70 18.73
N GLN A 396 7.20 -6.78 18.86
CA GLN A 396 6.64 -6.03 17.75
C GLN A 396 7.36 -4.68 17.61
N THR A 397 7.32 -4.07 16.42
CA THR A 397 8.01 -2.80 16.13
C THR A 397 7.65 -1.65 17.09
N GLU A 398 6.46 -1.67 17.71
CA GLU A 398 6.10 -0.68 18.73
C GLU A 398 6.84 -0.89 20.06
N HIS A 399 7.11 -2.14 20.45
CA HIS A 399 7.88 -2.51 21.63
C HIS A 399 9.35 -2.14 21.44
N GLU A 400 9.93 -2.48 20.29
CA GLU A 400 11.32 -2.16 19.94
C GLU A 400 11.59 -0.65 19.96
N ARG A 401 10.68 0.12 19.34
CA ARG A 401 10.73 1.59 19.36
C ARG A 401 10.67 2.13 20.78
N PHE A 402 9.78 1.61 21.62
CA PHE A 402 9.65 2.04 23.01
C PHE A 402 10.93 1.77 23.81
N LEU A 403 11.58 0.62 23.63
CA LEU A 403 12.85 0.28 24.27
C LEU A 403 13.98 1.23 23.85
N ALA A 404 14.10 1.54 22.55
CA ALA A 404 15.09 2.50 22.06
C ALA A 404 14.84 3.94 22.54
N GLU A 405 13.57 4.37 22.65
CA GLU A 405 13.19 5.69 23.14
C GLU A 405 13.39 5.84 24.66
N THR A 406 13.08 4.81 25.45
CA THR A 406 13.11 4.88 26.92
C THR A 406 14.42 4.39 27.53
N VAL A 407 14.83 3.15 27.26
CA VAL A 407 16.04 2.55 27.84
C VAL A 407 17.29 3.03 27.08
N GLY A 408 17.22 3.05 25.74
CA GLY A 408 18.22 3.66 24.87
C GLY A 408 18.26 5.19 24.95
N ARG A 409 17.27 5.83 25.61
CA ARG A 409 17.13 7.30 25.77
C ARG A 409 17.12 8.08 24.45
N GLY A 410 16.66 7.46 23.37
CA GLY A 410 16.72 8.01 22.00
C GLY A 410 18.07 7.80 21.31
N GLY A 411 18.91 6.92 21.84
CA GLY A 411 20.08 6.32 21.20
C GLY A 411 19.92 4.79 21.00
N PRO A 412 20.97 4.09 20.57
CA PRO A 412 20.94 2.64 20.36
C PRO A 412 20.84 1.84 21.66
N ILE A 413 20.34 0.62 21.56
CA ILE A 413 20.27 -0.36 22.66
C ILE A 413 20.43 -1.78 22.12
N PHE A 414 21.30 -2.58 22.74
CA PHE A 414 21.36 -4.02 22.51
C PHE A 414 20.34 -4.73 23.41
N VAL A 415 19.52 -5.58 22.81
CA VAL A 415 18.79 -6.62 23.56
C VAL A 415 19.47 -7.96 23.33
N THR A 416 19.79 -8.71 24.38
CA THR A 416 20.48 -10.01 24.33
C THR A 416 19.59 -11.18 24.74
N ASP A 417 20.07 -12.41 24.58
CA ASP A 417 19.50 -13.61 25.24
C ASP A 417 18.03 -13.92 24.89
N TYR A 418 17.71 -13.91 23.59
CA TYR A 418 16.36 -14.23 23.12
C TYR A 418 16.00 -15.71 23.36
N PRO A 419 14.70 -16.05 23.51
CA PRO A 419 14.26 -17.44 23.62
C PRO A 419 14.66 -18.28 22.40
N ARG A 420 15.24 -19.47 22.64
CA ARG A 420 15.77 -20.34 21.56
C ARG A 420 14.74 -20.71 20.48
N ARG A 421 13.45 -20.73 20.82
CA ARG A 421 12.35 -21.07 19.89
C ARG A 421 12.11 -20.03 18.77
N VAL A 422 12.53 -18.77 18.96
CA VAL A 422 12.34 -17.68 17.98
C VAL A 422 13.63 -17.28 17.28
N LYS A 423 14.68 -18.10 17.35
CA LYS A 423 15.99 -17.84 16.73
C LYS A 423 16.51 -19.09 15.97
N PRO A 424 17.35 -18.91 14.92
CA PRO A 424 17.84 -20.01 14.08
C PRO A 424 18.69 -21.07 14.80
N PHE A 425 18.74 -22.28 14.22
CA PHE A 425 19.43 -23.45 14.78
C PHE A 425 20.93 -23.23 15.10
N TYR A 426 21.61 -22.34 14.38
CA TYR A 426 23.06 -22.15 14.47
C TYR A 426 23.52 -21.35 15.70
N MET A 427 22.60 -20.74 16.46
CA MET A 427 22.96 -19.91 17.61
C MET A 427 23.33 -20.75 18.85
N ALA A 428 24.46 -20.41 19.49
CA ALA A 428 24.89 -21.04 20.74
C ALA A 428 23.92 -20.71 21.90
N PRO A 429 23.73 -21.59 22.90
CA PRO A 429 22.98 -21.27 24.11
C PRO A 429 23.69 -20.20 24.94
N SER A 430 22.92 -19.39 25.67
CA SER A 430 23.47 -18.42 26.65
C SER A 430 24.32 -19.11 27.72
N ALA A 431 25.41 -18.45 28.15
CA ALA A 431 26.33 -18.99 29.16
C ALA A 431 25.69 -19.09 30.56
N GLU A 432 24.83 -18.13 30.91
CA GLU A 432 24.07 -18.11 32.17
C GLU A 432 22.57 -18.27 31.90
N ARG A 433 21.83 -18.83 32.87
CA ARG A 433 20.37 -18.77 32.87
C ARG A 433 19.95 -17.38 33.35
N SER A 434 19.54 -16.51 32.42
CA SER A 434 19.12 -15.14 32.74
C SER A 434 18.04 -15.13 33.84
N PRO A 435 18.24 -14.40 34.96
CA PRO A 435 17.27 -14.36 36.06
C PRO A 435 15.91 -13.85 35.60
N GLY A 436 14.85 -14.65 35.84
CA GLY A 436 13.46 -14.28 35.54
C GLY A 436 12.85 -14.89 34.27
N THR A 437 13.59 -15.65 33.46
CA THR A 437 13.07 -16.31 32.24
C THR A 437 12.13 -17.50 32.49
N GLY A 438 11.72 -17.77 33.73
CA GLY A 438 10.90 -18.94 34.10
C GLY A 438 11.55 -20.30 33.78
N GLY A 439 12.84 -20.34 33.45
CA GLY A 439 13.55 -21.54 33.00
C GLY A 439 13.50 -21.79 31.48
N VAL A 440 12.95 -20.85 30.69
CA VAL A 440 12.96 -20.92 29.22
C VAL A 440 14.41 -20.87 28.69
N PRO A 441 14.84 -21.80 27.82
CA PRO A 441 16.18 -21.76 27.22
C PRO A 441 16.36 -20.56 26.27
N THR A 442 17.46 -19.83 26.43
CA THR A 442 17.88 -18.68 25.62
C THR A 442 19.11 -19.00 24.78
N VAL A 443 19.39 -18.17 23.77
CA VAL A 443 20.60 -18.23 22.94
C VAL A 443 21.43 -16.95 23.07
N ALA A 444 22.75 -17.09 23.00
CA ALA A 444 23.73 -16.01 23.03
C ALA A 444 23.69 -15.20 21.72
N CYS A 445 22.63 -14.40 21.56
CA CYS A 445 22.42 -13.49 20.44
C CYS A 445 22.12 -12.08 20.93
N PHE A 446 22.25 -11.10 20.04
CA PHE A 446 21.73 -9.75 20.25
C PHE A 446 20.98 -9.24 19.02
N ASP A 447 20.01 -8.36 19.27
CA ASP A 447 19.45 -7.46 18.27
C ASP A 447 19.75 -6.02 18.71
N LEU A 448 20.38 -5.21 17.85
CA LEU A 448 20.64 -3.78 18.09
C LEU A 448 19.45 -2.96 17.56
N LEU A 449 18.72 -2.35 18.49
CA LEU A 449 17.59 -1.50 18.19
C LEU A 449 18.04 -0.03 18.15
N VAL A 450 17.66 0.69 17.10
CA VAL A 450 17.85 2.14 16.98
C VAL A 450 16.50 2.85 16.90
N PRO A 451 16.39 4.12 17.34
CA PRO A 451 15.15 4.88 17.27
C PRO A 451 14.51 4.88 15.88
N GLU A 452 13.18 4.75 15.85
CA GLU A 452 12.30 4.80 14.67
C GLU A 452 12.45 3.63 13.67
N ILE A 453 13.68 3.27 13.29
CA ILE A 453 13.96 2.13 12.38
C ILE A 453 13.86 0.78 13.10
N CYS A 454 14.10 0.77 14.42
CA CYS A 454 14.09 -0.42 15.27
C CYS A 454 15.29 -1.33 14.96
N GLU A 455 15.12 -2.62 14.70
CA GLU A 455 16.21 -3.56 14.41
C GLU A 455 17.11 -3.10 13.22
N LEU A 456 18.39 -2.85 13.53
CA LEU A 456 19.42 -2.44 12.57
C LEU A 456 20.50 -3.50 12.34
N VAL A 457 20.86 -4.24 13.39
CA VAL A 457 21.90 -5.29 13.38
C VAL A 457 21.41 -6.47 14.22
N GLY A 458 21.52 -7.69 13.68
CA GLY A 458 21.33 -8.92 14.43
C GLY A 458 22.65 -9.71 14.48
N GLY A 459 22.96 -10.35 15.59
CA GLY A 459 24.20 -11.12 15.73
C GLY A 459 24.13 -12.20 16.80
N SER A 460 25.07 -13.15 16.75
CA SER A 460 25.15 -14.21 17.77
C SER A 460 26.51 -14.88 17.86
N MET A 461 26.74 -15.54 19.00
CA MET A 461 27.70 -16.63 19.11
C MET A 461 27.17 -17.85 18.37
N ARG A 462 28.05 -18.57 17.68
CA ARG A 462 27.68 -19.75 16.88
C ARG A 462 27.89 -21.02 17.69
N GLU A 463 26.99 -21.99 17.52
CA GLU A 463 27.16 -23.30 18.14
C GLU A 463 28.31 -24.05 17.45
N HIS A 464 29.43 -24.14 18.15
CA HIS A 464 30.68 -24.73 17.68
C HIS A 464 30.85 -26.19 18.14
N ARG A 465 29.96 -26.70 19.00
CA ARG A 465 29.98 -28.09 19.43
C ARG A 465 29.08 -28.93 18.54
N LEU A 466 29.66 -29.94 17.90
CA LEU A 466 28.96 -30.77 16.91
C LEU A 466 27.71 -31.48 17.46
N PRO A 467 27.70 -32.14 18.65
CA PRO A 467 26.51 -32.82 19.16
C PRO A 467 25.34 -31.87 19.42
N GLU A 468 25.63 -30.69 19.96
CA GLU A 468 24.66 -29.65 20.29
C GLU A 468 24.08 -28.99 19.03
N LEU A 469 24.91 -28.77 18.00
CA LEU A 469 24.48 -28.30 16.69
C LEU A 469 23.57 -29.32 15.99
N LEU A 470 23.96 -30.59 15.95
CA LEU A 470 23.15 -31.69 15.40
C LEU A 470 21.77 -31.75 16.07
N LYS A 471 21.74 -31.69 17.41
CA LYS A 471 20.49 -31.64 18.19
C LYS A 471 19.67 -30.38 17.88
N SER A 472 20.32 -29.24 17.61
CA SER A 472 19.64 -28.00 17.18
C SER A 472 18.95 -28.18 15.83
N MET A 473 19.64 -28.78 14.86
CA MET A 473 19.12 -29.08 13.52
C MET A 473 17.97 -30.09 13.56
N GLU A 474 18.07 -31.12 14.40
CA GLU A 474 16.99 -32.10 14.63
C GLU A 474 15.73 -31.42 15.17
N ASN A 475 15.87 -30.55 16.19
CA ASN A 475 14.73 -29.83 16.78
C ASN A 475 14.04 -28.86 15.81
N GLN A 476 14.73 -28.39 14.76
CA GLN A 476 14.17 -27.53 13.72
C GLN A 476 13.82 -28.28 12.42
N GLY A 477 13.84 -29.62 12.42
CA GLY A 477 13.45 -30.44 11.27
C GLY A 477 14.45 -30.45 10.11
N LEU A 478 15.67 -29.93 10.30
CA LEU A 478 16.72 -29.82 9.28
C LEU A 478 17.51 -31.12 9.06
N ARG A 479 17.15 -32.21 9.76
CA ARG A 479 17.60 -33.58 9.46
C ARG A 479 16.42 -34.41 8.99
N HIS A 480 16.42 -34.77 7.71
CA HIS A 480 15.60 -35.89 7.23
C HIS A 480 16.24 -37.24 7.61
N ALA A 481 15.48 -38.32 7.48
CA ALA A 481 15.85 -39.67 7.92
C ALA A 481 17.15 -40.19 7.25
N PRO A 482 17.86 -41.15 7.87
CA PRO A 482 19.19 -41.57 7.42
C PRO A 482 19.11 -42.54 6.23
N ASP A 483 18.97 -41.99 5.03
CA ASP A 483 19.04 -42.77 3.78
C ASP A 483 20.30 -42.44 2.97
N VAL A 484 21.15 -43.46 2.84
CA VAL A 484 22.26 -43.65 1.90
C VAL A 484 23.57 -42.85 2.14
N GLU A 485 24.67 -43.58 2.07
CA GLU A 485 26.07 -43.13 2.10
C GLU A 485 26.43 -42.38 0.79
N SER A 486 25.92 -41.14 0.64
CA SER A 486 26.30 -40.22 -0.44
C SER A 486 27.57 -39.45 -0.05
N GLU A 487 28.69 -39.69 -0.74
CA GLU A 487 29.94 -38.91 -0.57
C GLU A 487 29.91 -37.55 -1.30
N THR A 488 28.79 -37.17 -1.93
CA THR A 488 28.66 -35.96 -2.74
C THR A 488 27.87 -34.84 -2.03
N SER A 489 28.30 -33.58 -2.20
CA SER A 489 27.69 -32.42 -1.52
C SER A 489 26.38 -31.97 -2.19
N ASP A 490 25.35 -32.79 -2.06
CA ASP A 490 24.03 -32.73 -2.69
C ASP A 490 23.04 -31.71 -2.09
N GLY A 491 23.55 -30.68 -1.41
CA GLY A 491 22.75 -29.66 -0.72
C GLY A 491 22.56 -29.92 0.78
N SER A 492 23.01 -31.08 1.26
CA SER A 492 23.21 -31.34 2.69
C SER A 492 24.13 -30.29 3.34
N LEU A 493 23.79 -29.83 4.54
CA LEU A 493 24.63 -28.93 5.37
C LEU A 493 25.88 -29.66 5.95
N GLN A 494 26.35 -30.71 5.28
CA GLN A 494 27.44 -31.58 5.72
C GLN A 494 28.75 -30.79 5.83
N TRP A 495 29.09 -29.97 4.84
CA TRP A 495 30.26 -29.08 4.90
C TRP A 495 30.24 -28.14 6.11
N TYR A 496 29.06 -27.68 6.53
CA TYR A 496 28.88 -26.80 7.69
C TYR A 496 29.05 -27.56 9.01
N LEU A 497 28.67 -28.84 9.06
CA LEU A 497 28.98 -29.75 10.16
C LEU A 497 30.48 -30.08 10.23
N ASP A 498 31.18 -30.14 9.09
CA ASP A 498 32.62 -30.39 9.04
C ASP A 498 33.44 -29.25 9.66
N LEU A 499 32.96 -27.99 9.59
CA LEU A 499 33.49 -26.85 10.36
C LEU A 499 33.46 -27.07 11.89
N ARG A 500 32.64 -28.03 12.36
CA ARG A 500 32.55 -28.44 13.77
C ARG A 500 33.35 -29.71 14.08
N ARG A 501 33.90 -30.40 13.06
CA ARG A 501 34.78 -31.58 13.21
C ARG A 501 36.25 -31.21 13.17
N TYR A 502 36.66 -30.34 12.26
CA TYR A 502 38.08 -30.09 11.95
C TYR A 502 38.61 -28.81 12.60
N GLY A 503 38.83 -28.86 13.93
CA GLY A 503 39.42 -27.73 14.65
C GLY A 503 38.44 -26.61 14.98
N SER A 504 37.20 -26.97 15.33
CA SER A 504 36.18 -25.97 15.71
C SER A 504 36.59 -25.16 16.94
N VAL A 505 36.23 -23.88 16.93
CA VAL A 505 36.52 -22.91 17.99
C VAL A 505 35.26 -22.10 18.33
N PRO A 506 35.14 -21.54 19.53
CA PRO A 506 34.19 -20.47 19.81
C PRO A 506 34.34 -19.33 18.78
N HIS A 507 33.23 -18.90 18.19
CA HIS A 507 33.17 -17.83 17.20
C HIS A 507 31.80 -17.17 17.21
N GLY A 508 31.73 -15.96 16.68
CA GLY A 508 30.51 -15.16 16.60
C GLY A 508 30.58 -14.07 15.54
N GLY A 509 29.42 -13.54 15.17
CA GLY A 509 29.31 -12.55 14.11
C GLY A 509 27.96 -11.88 14.05
N PHE A 510 27.79 -11.01 13.06
CA PHE A 510 26.59 -10.19 12.90
C PHE A 510 26.28 -9.88 11.44
N GLY A 511 24.99 -9.62 11.17
CA GLY A 511 24.48 -9.05 9.94
C GLY A 511 23.86 -7.67 10.22
N LEU A 512 24.33 -6.65 9.50
CA LEU A 512 23.85 -5.28 9.55
C LEU A 512 23.09 -4.97 8.24
N GLY A 513 21.88 -4.45 8.35
CA GLY A 513 21.09 -4.00 7.18
C GLY A 513 21.67 -2.72 6.61
N PHE A 514 22.56 -2.80 5.61
CA PHE A 514 23.34 -1.65 5.13
C PHE A 514 22.43 -0.54 4.56
N ASP A 515 21.37 -0.92 3.84
CA ASP A 515 20.37 0.03 3.35
C ASP A 515 19.52 0.63 4.51
N ARG A 516 19.23 -0.13 5.58
CA ARG A 516 18.60 0.43 6.80
C ARG A 516 19.52 1.45 7.48
N LEU A 517 20.83 1.21 7.53
CA LEU A 517 21.82 2.16 8.07
C LEU A 517 21.86 3.46 7.25
N LEU A 518 21.85 3.37 5.92
CA LEU A 518 21.77 4.57 5.06
C LEU A 518 20.48 5.36 5.29
N CYS A 519 19.35 4.67 5.50
CA CYS A 519 18.08 5.29 5.91
C CYS A 519 18.20 5.99 7.28
N TYR A 520 18.88 5.37 8.24
CA TYR A 520 19.12 5.94 9.57
C TYR A 520 19.94 7.23 9.50
N LEU A 521 21.08 7.16 8.79
CA LEU A 521 22.07 8.24 8.66
C LEU A 521 21.59 9.42 7.81
N SER A 522 20.68 9.21 6.85
CA SER A 522 20.14 10.27 6.00
C SER A 522 18.79 10.84 6.47
N GLY A 523 18.09 10.13 7.37
CA GLY A 523 16.70 10.42 7.70
C GLY A 523 15.73 10.16 6.54
N ALA A 524 16.07 9.32 5.56
CA ALA A 524 15.14 8.96 4.49
C ALA A 524 13.98 8.10 5.05
N ALA A 525 12.73 8.52 4.81
CA ALA A 525 11.53 7.88 5.36
C ALA A 525 11.20 6.50 4.72
N ASN A 526 11.79 6.18 3.57
CA ASN A 526 11.53 4.95 2.83
C ASN A 526 12.84 4.36 2.30
N ILE A 527 13.07 3.07 2.55
CA ILE A 527 14.30 2.35 2.14
C ILE A 527 14.49 2.34 0.62
N ARG A 528 13.40 2.49 -0.15
CA ARG A 528 13.42 2.60 -1.62
C ARG A 528 14.08 3.90 -2.11
N ASP A 529 14.34 4.87 -1.24
CA ASP A 529 14.99 6.14 -1.60
C ASP A 529 16.50 6.15 -1.37
N VAL A 530 17.06 5.22 -0.58
CA VAL A 530 18.52 5.06 -0.42
C VAL A 530 19.14 4.06 -1.40
N VAL A 531 18.31 3.31 -2.14
CA VAL A 531 18.71 2.41 -3.22
C VAL A 531 18.32 3.02 -4.57
N SER A 532 19.25 3.10 -5.52
CA SER A 532 19.04 3.75 -6.83
C SER A 532 17.91 3.09 -7.63
N PHE A 533 17.99 1.76 -7.76
CA PHE A 533 17.04 0.89 -8.47
C PHE A 533 16.56 -0.18 -7.48
N PRO A 534 15.59 0.10 -6.61
CA PRO A 534 15.12 -0.87 -5.62
C PRO A 534 14.32 -2.01 -6.26
N ARG A 535 14.33 -3.19 -5.64
CA ARG A 535 13.39 -4.30 -5.90
C ARG A 535 12.50 -4.50 -4.69
N TRP A 536 11.21 -4.73 -4.92
CA TRP A 536 10.28 -5.10 -3.87
C TRP A 536 9.10 -5.87 -4.45
N HIS A 537 8.25 -6.43 -3.59
CA HIS A 537 7.06 -7.15 -4.02
C HIS A 537 6.22 -6.32 -5.02
N LYS A 538 5.83 -6.95 -6.14
CA LYS A 538 5.15 -6.34 -7.31
C LYS A 538 5.98 -5.40 -8.20
N ARG A 539 7.27 -5.13 -7.92
CA ARG A 539 8.16 -4.36 -8.82
C ARG A 539 9.59 -4.93 -8.86
N GLY A 540 9.87 -5.75 -9.87
CA GLY A 540 11.17 -6.36 -10.15
C GLY A 540 12.06 -5.64 -11.17
N LEU A 541 11.81 -4.35 -11.43
CA LEU A 541 12.01 -3.65 -12.72
C LEU A 541 11.05 -4.15 -13.82
N ALA A 542 10.20 -3.23 -14.29
CA ALA A 542 9.73 -3.27 -15.66
C ALA A 542 10.61 -2.28 -16.44
N GLU A 543 11.75 -2.74 -16.94
CA GLU A 543 12.31 -2.10 -18.12
C GLU A 543 11.38 -2.40 -19.30
N ASN A 544 10.94 -1.34 -19.98
CA ASN A 544 9.94 -1.30 -21.05
C ASN A 544 8.46 -1.37 -20.64
N GLY A 545 7.72 -0.36 -21.11
CA GLY A 545 6.28 -0.18 -20.91
C GLY A 545 5.88 1.29 -21.01
N ALA A 546 6.35 2.13 -20.09
CA ALA A 546 5.88 3.53 -19.95
C ALA A 546 6.59 4.56 -20.86
N LEU A 547 7.70 4.22 -21.50
CA LEU A 547 8.48 5.15 -22.35
C LEU A 547 8.08 5.14 -23.84
N LEU A 548 7.24 4.19 -24.27
CA LEU A 548 6.80 4.06 -25.66
C LEU A 548 5.47 4.79 -25.96
N GLU A 549 4.71 5.19 -24.94
CA GLU A 549 3.44 5.94 -25.09
C GLU A 549 3.61 7.48 -25.01
N LEU A 550 4.84 8.00 -24.92
CA LEU A 550 5.11 9.43 -24.70
C LEU A 550 6.00 10.10 -25.76
N MET A 551 6.13 9.50 -26.95
CA MET A 551 6.69 10.18 -28.13
C MET A 551 5.57 10.65 -29.07
N PRO A 552 5.53 11.93 -29.48
CA PRO A 552 4.75 12.35 -30.63
C PRO A 552 5.21 11.61 -31.89
N HIS A 553 4.28 11.26 -32.79
CA HIS A 553 4.53 10.48 -34.02
C HIS A 553 5.35 11.21 -35.12
N SER A 554 6.20 12.18 -34.75
CA SER A 554 6.91 13.07 -35.68
C SER A 554 8.42 13.12 -35.46
N MET A 555 9.11 11.97 -35.44
CA MET A 555 10.54 11.85 -35.79
C MET A 555 10.95 10.37 -35.98
N TYR A 556 10.71 9.84 -37.18
CA TYR A 556 11.42 8.65 -37.70
C TYR A 556 11.91 8.96 -39.11
N ALA A 557 12.99 9.74 -39.21
CA ALA A 557 13.63 10.11 -40.47
C ALA A 557 15.11 10.47 -40.26
N PHE A 558 15.90 9.56 -39.70
CA PHE A 558 17.36 9.57 -39.86
C PHE A 558 17.90 8.14 -39.69
N GLN A 559 17.97 7.41 -40.81
CA GLN A 559 18.59 6.09 -40.88
C GLN A 559 19.81 6.21 -41.80
N LEU A 560 20.97 5.84 -41.28
CA LEU A 560 22.25 5.94 -41.98
C LEU A 560 22.29 4.99 -43.19
N GLU A 561 22.74 5.49 -44.34
CA GLU A 561 23.00 4.65 -45.52
C GLU A 561 24.22 3.73 -45.33
N PRO A 562 24.15 2.52 -45.91
CA PRO A 562 25.31 1.91 -46.55
C PRO A 562 25.01 1.57 -48.03
N HIS A 563 25.58 2.38 -48.92
CA HIS A 563 25.89 2.15 -50.34
C HIS A 563 25.26 0.97 -51.12
N ARG A 564 24.44 1.35 -52.11
CA ARG A 564 24.42 0.86 -53.52
C ARG A 564 24.75 -0.62 -53.79
N TRP A 565 23.73 -1.44 -54.13
CA TRP A 565 23.85 -2.46 -55.18
C TRP A 565 22.55 -2.66 -55.99
N VAL A 566 22.64 -2.28 -57.29
CA VAL A 566 22.00 -2.87 -58.50
C VAL A 566 20.47 -2.82 -58.73
N LEU A 567 20.16 -2.47 -59.99
CA LEU A 567 18.86 -2.33 -60.69
C LEU A 567 18.16 -3.66 -61.05
N SER A 568 16.92 -3.50 -61.56
CA SER A 568 16.12 -4.43 -62.39
C SER A 568 15.21 -5.42 -61.60
N MET A 569 13.95 -5.68 -61.95
CA MET A 569 13.18 -5.45 -63.20
C MET A 569 11.71 -5.00 -62.97
N HIS A 570 11.18 -4.19 -63.92
CA HIS A 570 9.84 -4.16 -64.54
C HIS A 570 8.57 -4.68 -63.78
N LEU A 571 7.47 -3.92 -63.63
CA LEU A 571 6.48 -3.31 -64.58
C LEU A 571 5.25 -4.20 -64.91
N GLY A 572 4.04 -3.63 -64.74
CA GLY A 572 2.72 -4.20 -65.11
C GLY A 572 1.91 -4.75 -63.92
N CYS A 573 0.60 -4.51 -63.74
CA CYS A 573 -0.41 -3.77 -64.52
C CYS A 573 -1.49 -3.12 -63.61
N GLU A 574 -2.30 -2.23 -64.18
CA GLU A 574 -3.38 -1.47 -63.50
C GLU A 574 -4.73 -2.24 -63.36
N MET A 575 -5.70 -1.55 -62.72
CA MET A 575 -7.15 -1.71 -62.80
C MET A 575 -7.82 -2.92 -62.12
N TYR A 576 -8.58 -2.67 -61.05
CA TYR A 576 -10.04 -2.48 -61.16
C TYR A 576 -10.71 -1.93 -59.87
N ALA A 577 -11.85 -1.25 -60.06
CA ALA A 577 -12.94 -1.08 -59.09
C ALA A 577 -12.73 -0.24 -57.80
N LEU A 578 -12.59 1.08 -57.96
CA LEU A 578 -13.23 2.04 -57.02
C LEU A 578 -14.58 2.50 -57.60
N THR A 579 -15.49 1.56 -57.87
CA THR A 579 -16.73 1.81 -58.64
C THR A 579 -17.96 1.35 -57.84
N CYS A 580 -18.26 2.00 -56.70
CA CYS A 580 -19.48 1.63 -55.96
C CYS A 580 -20.22 2.69 -55.12
N VAL A 581 -19.65 3.85 -54.74
CA VAL A 581 -20.32 4.75 -53.74
C VAL A 581 -20.26 6.27 -54.06
N VAL A 582 -19.94 6.69 -55.29
CA VAL A 582 -20.00 8.13 -55.68
C VAL A 582 -20.87 8.38 -56.92
N ASN A 583 -21.67 7.39 -57.36
CA ASN A 583 -22.53 7.52 -58.55
C ASN A 583 -24.03 7.21 -58.28
N ILE A 584 -24.50 7.53 -57.07
CA ILE A 584 -25.92 7.74 -56.77
C ILE A 584 -26.09 9.19 -56.27
N LEU A 585 -25.61 10.16 -57.05
CA LEU A 585 -25.83 11.60 -56.83
C LEU A 585 -25.85 12.40 -58.16
N VAL A 586 -26.48 11.86 -59.22
CA VAL A 586 -26.86 12.65 -60.41
C VAL A 586 -28.25 12.24 -60.91
N HIS A 587 -29.32 12.68 -60.23
CA HIS A 587 -30.62 13.05 -60.81
C HIS A 587 -31.61 13.52 -59.73
N PHE A 588 -31.50 14.78 -59.30
CA PHE A 588 -32.45 15.86 -59.60
C PHE A 588 -32.07 17.12 -58.80
N ASP A 589 -32.05 18.29 -59.45
CA ASP A 589 -31.80 19.60 -58.84
C ASP A 589 -33.09 20.45 -58.84
N ARG A 590 -33.20 21.38 -57.88
CA ARG A 590 -34.20 22.46 -57.72
C ARG A 590 -35.70 22.12 -57.81
N HIS A 591 -36.42 22.30 -56.70
CA HIS A 591 -37.30 23.46 -56.54
C HIS A 591 -37.79 23.68 -55.08
N SER A 592 -37.90 24.96 -54.72
CA SER A 592 -38.60 25.64 -53.62
C SER A 592 -39.50 24.90 -52.60
N LEU A 593 -39.40 25.40 -51.34
CA LEU A 593 -40.46 25.56 -50.31
C LEU A 593 -41.01 24.36 -49.49
N TYR A 594 -41.36 24.73 -48.25
CA TYR A 594 -42.27 24.08 -47.26
C TYR A 594 -41.86 22.80 -46.49
N SER A 595 -41.87 22.99 -45.15
CA SER A 595 -42.54 22.18 -44.13
C SER A 595 -42.00 20.77 -43.74
N THR A 596 -41.56 20.71 -42.48
CA THR A 596 -42.03 19.78 -41.42
C THR A 596 -42.19 18.28 -41.70
N THR A 597 -41.63 17.47 -40.78
CA THR A 597 -41.86 16.03 -40.57
C THR A 597 -40.95 15.09 -41.38
N ILE A 598 -39.88 14.60 -40.73
CA ILE A 598 -39.45 13.17 -40.64
C ILE A 598 -38.19 13.14 -39.74
N ALA A 599 -38.44 13.05 -38.43
CA ALA A 599 -37.44 12.74 -37.40
C ALA A 599 -38.08 11.95 -36.24
N SER A 600 -39.10 11.14 -36.56
CA SER A 600 -40.04 10.55 -35.59
C SER A 600 -40.35 9.06 -35.84
N SER A 601 -39.53 8.36 -36.65
CA SER A 601 -39.78 6.97 -37.08
C SER A 601 -38.73 5.94 -36.60
N VAL A 602 -37.63 6.37 -35.98
CA VAL A 602 -36.58 5.45 -35.45
C VAL A 602 -36.65 5.30 -33.92
N PHE A 603 -37.24 6.27 -33.21
CA PHE A 603 -37.40 6.20 -31.75
C PHE A 603 -38.65 5.41 -31.29
N THR A 604 -39.65 5.27 -32.17
CA THR A 604 -40.95 4.64 -31.88
C THR A 604 -40.94 3.11 -32.01
N SER A 605 -40.05 2.54 -32.83
CA SER A 605 -39.96 1.08 -33.04
C SER A 605 -39.29 0.33 -31.87
N SER A 606 -38.42 0.99 -31.10
CA SER A 606 -37.77 0.35 -29.93
C SER A 606 -38.70 0.26 -28.71
N ILE A 607 -39.73 1.11 -28.63
CA ILE A 607 -40.68 1.13 -27.50
C ILE A 607 -41.66 -0.05 -27.60
N HIS A 608 -42.17 -0.37 -28.79
CA HIS A 608 -43.12 -1.49 -28.98
C HIS A 608 -42.54 -2.86 -28.61
N SER A 609 -41.24 -3.09 -28.83
CA SER A 609 -40.59 -4.36 -28.44
C SER A 609 -40.41 -4.53 -26.93
N ILE A 610 -40.38 -3.43 -26.17
CA ILE A 610 -40.23 -3.46 -24.70
C ILE A 610 -41.58 -3.72 -24.02
N THR A 611 -42.68 -3.12 -24.51
CA THR A 611 -44.03 -3.39 -24.01
C THR A 611 -44.51 -4.82 -24.32
N ALA A 612 -44.00 -5.44 -25.40
CA ALA A 612 -44.28 -6.85 -25.71
C ALA A 612 -43.61 -7.84 -24.74
N LEU A 613 -42.49 -7.45 -24.13
CA LEU A 613 -41.76 -8.31 -23.19
C LEU A 613 -42.39 -8.30 -21.78
N SER A 614 -42.90 -7.16 -21.32
CA SER A 614 -43.61 -7.05 -20.04
C SER A 614 -44.95 -7.80 -20.04
N ALA A 615 -45.67 -7.83 -21.17
CA ALA A 615 -46.93 -8.56 -21.30
C ALA A 615 -46.81 -10.09 -21.17
N ASN A 616 -45.66 -10.68 -21.55
CA ASN A 616 -45.43 -12.12 -21.41
C ASN A 616 -44.94 -12.52 -20.00
N ILE A 617 -44.24 -11.63 -19.29
CA ILE A 617 -43.78 -11.90 -17.92
C ILE A 617 -44.96 -11.91 -16.93
N PHE A 618 -45.95 -11.04 -17.12
CA PHE A 618 -47.18 -11.03 -16.30
C PHE A 618 -48.09 -12.25 -16.51
N ARG A 619 -47.95 -13.00 -17.63
CA ARG A 619 -48.75 -14.20 -17.90
C ARG A 619 -48.23 -15.49 -17.23
N VAL A 620 -47.03 -15.47 -16.66
CA VAL A 620 -46.38 -16.68 -16.08
C VAL A 620 -46.51 -16.76 -14.55
N VAL A 621 -46.94 -15.69 -13.88
CA VAL A 621 -47.03 -15.61 -12.39
C VAL A 621 -48.48 -15.54 -11.89
N GLY A 622 -49.48 -15.57 -12.79
CA GLY A 622 -50.86 -15.16 -12.51
C GLY A 622 -51.95 -16.23 -12.55
N VAL A 623 -51.70 -17.50 -12.20
CA VAL A 623 -52.79 -18.52 -12.05
C VAL A 623 -52.57 -19.45 -10.85
N ALA A 624 -53.68 -19.72 -10.14
CA ALA A 624 -53.91 -20.78 -9.15
C ALA A 624 -53.34 -20.62 -7.71
N HIS A 625 -54.07 -19.86 -6.89
CA HIS A 625 -54.29 -20.31 -5.49
C HIS A 625 -55.70 -20.06 -4.95
N VAL A 626 -56.73 -20.70 -5.55
CA VAL A 626 -57.96 -21.14 -4.85
C VAL A 626 -58.54 -22.36 -5.57
N CYS A 627 -58.41 -23.56 -5.00
CA CYS A 627 -59.55 -24.47 -4.80
C CYS A 627 -59.18 -25.75 -4.01
N ARG A 628 -60.09 -26.09 -3.10
CA ARG A 628 -60.05 -27.13 -2.07
C ARG A 628 -59.98 -28.58 -2.59
N VAL A 629 -59.37 -29.43 -1.74
CA VAL A 629 -59.85 -30.77 -1.30
C VAL A 629 -60.22 -31.80 -2.38
N GLY A 630 -59.55 -32.96 -2.40
CA GLY A 630 -60.10 -34.13 -3.11
C GLY A 630 -59.17 -35.35 -3.24
N ARG A 631 -59.32 -36.29 -2.31
CA ARG A 631 -58.97 -37.73 -2.37
C ARG A 631 -58.51 -38.31 -3.73
N ALA A 632 -57.27 -38.82 -3.71
CA ALA A 632 -56.93 -40.25 -3.85
C ALA A 632 -57.31 -41.09 -5.10
N ARG A 633 -56.29 -41.88 -5.49
CA ARG A 633 -56.34 -43.29 -5.92
C ARG A 633 -56.53 -43.60 -7.42
N ARG A 634 -55.72 -44.56 -7.88
CA ARG A 634 -55.84 -45.43 -9.10
C ARG A 634 -55.50 -44.76 -10.44
N GLN A 635 -54.92 -45.46 -11.43
CA GLN A 635 -54.25 -46.78 -11.50
C GLN A 635 -53.60 -46.94 -12.91
N LEU A 636 -52.59 -47.82 -13.03
CA LEU A 636 -52.30 -48.67 -14.23
C LEU A 636 -51.90 -47.96 -15.56
N SER A 637 -51.13 -48.54 -16.48
CA SER A 637 -50.24 -49.73 -16.46
C SER A 637 -49.40 -49.80 -17.75
N SER A 638 -48.23 -50.45 -17.68
CA SER A 638 -47.50 -51.12 -18.81
C SER A 638 -46.94 -50.22 -19.95
N ALA A 639 -45.90 -50.61 -20.70
CA ALA A 639 -45.13 -51.87 -20.74
C ALA A 639 -43.60 -51.56 -20.77
N ALA A 640 -42.69 -52.36 -20.19
CA ALA A 640 -41.98 -53.49 -20.81
C ALA A 640 -41.29 -53.15 -22.16
N THR A 641 -40.03 -53.50 -22.49
CA THR A 641 -39.06 -54.51 -21.98
C THR A 641 -37.64 -54.08 -22.47
N SER A 642 -36.46 -54.63 -22.12
CA SER A 642 -36.06 -55.86 -21.39
C SER A 642 -34.64 -55.81 -20.75
N ALA A 643 -34.15 -57.00 -20.37
CA ALA A 643 -32.82 -57.47 -19.93
C ALA A 643 -31.51 -56.75 -20.39
N GLY A 644 -30.39 -56.87 -19.66
CA GLY A 644 -30.17 -57.49 -18.33
C GLY A 644 -28.78 -58.13 -18.11
N LYS A 645 -28.45 -58.43 -16.82
CA LYS A 645 -27.23 -59.12 -16.29
C LYS A 645 -25.91 -58.33 -16.43
N ARG A 646 -24.87 -58.47 -15.59
CA ARG A 646 -24.54 -59.05 -14.24
C ARG A 646 -23.12 -58.44 -13.91
N ARG A 647 -22.55 -58.36 -12.70
CA ARG A 647 -22.73 -59.01 -11.39
C ARG A 647 -21.99 -58.15 -10.32
N ASN A 648 -22.49 -58.12 -9.08
CA ASN A 648 -21.67 -57.97 -7.85
C ASN A 648 -21.25 -59.40 -7.39
N PRO A 649 -20.35 -59.65 -6.41
CA PRO A 649 -20.40 -59.17 -5.01
C PRO A 649 -18.97 -58.83 -4.44
N ASP A 650 -18.63 -58.65 -3.15
CA ASP A 650 -19.18 -58.91 -1.79
C ASP A 650 -18.92 -57.65 -0.89
N LEU A 651 -19.67 -57.25 0.15
CA LEU A 651 -20.22 -57.92 1.37
C LEU A 651 -19.19 -58.34 2.44
N VAL A 652 -19.07 -57.55 3.52
CA VAL A 652 -18.98 -57.98 4.94
C VAL A 652 -19.68 -56.93 5.81
N ALA A 653 -20.33 -57.35 6.90
CA ALA A 653 -21.09 -56.50 7.83
C ALA A 653 -20.75 -56.83 9.31
N GLN A 654 -20.99 -55.85 10.20
CA GLN A 654 -21.12 -55.92 11.67
C GLN A 654 -21.35 -54.46 12.12
N GLU A 655 -22.46 -53.96 12.69
CA GLU A 655 -23.66 -54.51 13.36
C GLU A 655 -23.53 -54.87 14.85
N HIS A 656 -24.50 -54.40 15.64
CA HIS A 656 -24.74 -54.60 17.10
C HIS A 656 -23.73 -53.94 18.09
N GLU A 657 -24.10 -53.38 19.26
CA GLU A 657 -25.41 -53.25 19.91
C GLU A 657 -25.46 -52.11 20.99
N GLN A 658 -26.61 -51.40 21.07
CA GLN A 658 -27.48 -51.02 22.22
C GLN A 658 -26.93 -50.72 23.66
N PHE A 659 -27.65 -50.16 24.66
CA PHE A 659 -28.91 -49.37 24.86
C PHE A 659 -28.80 -48.67 26.25
N GLY A 660 -29.67 -47.71 26.60
CA GLY A 660 -29.72 -47.21 28.00
C GLY A 660 -30.66 -46.03 28.32
N LEU A 661 -31.94 -46.31 28.57
CA LEU A 661 -33.00 -45.44 29.11
C LEU A 661 -33.96 -46.36 29.92
N PRO A 662 -34.93 -45.90 30.77
CA PRO A 662 -35.17 -44.56 31.37
C PRO A 662 -35.69 -44.58 32.86
N THR A 663 -35.99 -43.37 33.42
CA THR A 663 -37.08 -43.00 34.38
C THR A 663 -37.22 -43.56 35.81
N LEU A 664 -37.63 -42.65 36.74
CA LEU A 664 -38.46 -42.76 37.99
C LEU A 664 -38.02 -41.64 39.00
N THR A 665 -38.82 -40.88 39.79
CA THR A 665 -40.28 -40.54 39.82
C THR A 665 -40.52 -39.16 40.51
N SER A 666 -41.73 -38.85 41.02
CA SER A 666 -42.17 -37.65 41.78
C SER A 666 -42.37 -37.97 43.30
N PRO A 667 -43.01 -37.15 44.20
CA PRO A 667 -43.65 -35.81 44.09
C PRO A 667 -43.43 -34.81 45.30
N PHE A 668 -44.20 -33.70 45.28
CA PHE A 668 -44.60 -32.74 46.34
C PHE A 668 -44.07 -31.28 46.32
N ARG A 669 -44.99 -30.40 46.75
CA ARG A 669 -45.06 -28.91 46.75
C ARG A 669 -44.84 -28.38 48.21
N PRO A 670 -44.89 -27.06 48.58
CA PRO A 670 -45.61 -25.95 47.92
C PRO A 670 -44.97 -24.52 47.91
N ASP A 671 -45.58 -23.66 47.07
CA ASP A 671 -45.96 -22.24 47.22
C ASP A 671 -45.01 -21.08 47.64
N ALA A 672 -45.50 -19.89 47.24
CA ALA A 672 -45.26 -18.53 47.75
C ALA A 672 -44.33 -17.59 46.94
N CYS A 673 -44.98 -16.62 46.30
CA CYS A 673 -44.42 -15.44 45.62
C CYS A 673 -44.53 -14.22 46.55
N ALA A 674 -43.53 -13.33 46.60
CA ALA A 674 -43.73 -11.87 46.79
C ALA A 674 -42.44 -11.03 46.63
N LEU A 675 -42.53 -10.01 45.76
CA LEU A 675 -42.06 -8.61 45.86
C LEU A 675 -40.73 -8.20 46.55
N LYS A 676 -40.01 -7.33 45.80
CA LYS A 676 -39.23 -6.12 46.19
C LYS A 676 -38.94 -5.85 47.68
N GLU A 677 -37.68 -5.52 48.00
CA GLU A 677 -37.14 -4.18 48.37
C GLU A 677 -35.65 -4.34 48.82
N THR A 678 -34.64 -3.56 48.37
CA THR A 678 -34.20 -2.18 48.70
C THR A 678 -33.22 -2.09 49.90
N VAL A 679 -32.30 -1.09 49.88
CA VAL A 679 -31.65 -0.37 51.02
C VAL A 679 -30.14 -0.59 51.35
N ALA A 680 -29.44 0.57 51.47
CA ALA A 680 -28.22 0.94 52.24
C ALA A 680 -26.79 0.46 51.85
N GLY A 681 -25.73 1.26 52.08
CA GLY A 681 -25.71 2.68 52.50
C GLY A 681 -24.38 3.24 53.09
N ASN A 682 -24.38 4.56 53.38
CA ASN A 682 -23.49 5.33 54.28
C ASN A 682 -22.01 5.59 53.84
N THR A 683 -21.35 6.75 54.09
CA THR A 683 -21.70 8.03 54.76
C THR A 683 -20.74 9.19 54.37
N LEU A 684 -21.16 10.47 54.41
CA LEU A 684 -20.70 11.54 55.35
C LEU A 684 -20.72 13.03 54.83
N ASN A 685 -21.66 13.83 55.35
CA ASN A 685 -21.65 15.28 55.70
C ASN A 685 -20.88 16.40 54.93
N ARG A 686 -21.62 17.38 54.38
CA ARG A 686 -21.92 18.76 54.93
C ARG A 686 -22.54 19.65 53.82
N THR A 687 -23.41 20.68 53.96
CA THR A 687 -24.40 21.17 54.95
C THR A 687 -24.97 22.51 54.40
N ILE A 688 -26.27 22.57 54.06
CA ILE A 688 -27.24 23.70 54.20
C ILE A 688 -26.94 25.10 53.57
N ARG A 689 -27.78 25.61 52.63
CA ARG A 689 -28.92 26.58 52.87
C ARG A 689 -29.63 27.07 51.58
N THR A 690 -30.86 26.56 51.36
CA THR A 690 -32.14 27.23 50.95
C THR A 690 -32.20 28.45 50.00
N HIS A 691 -33.14 28.40 49.03
CA HIS A 691 -34.40 29.19 49.10
C HIS A 691 -35.53 28.63 48.19
N HIS A 692 -36.78 28.64 48.70
CA HIS A 692 -38.06 28.40 47.99
C HIS A 692 -38.57 29.71 47.31
N CYS A 693 -39.60 29.80 46.44
CA CYS A 693 -40.97 29.22 46.44
C CYS A 693 -41.64 29.20 45.02
N PRO A 694 -42.86 28.62 44.84
CA PRO A 694 -43.48 28.31 43.53
C PRO A 694 -44.79 29.08 43.16
N GLU A 695 -45.20 29.01 41.87
CA GLU A 695 -46.56 28.97 41.24
C GLU A 695 -47.71 29.95 41.71
N PRO A 696 -48.96 30.01 41.14
CA PRO A 696 -49.62 29.25 40.04
C PRO A 696 -50.52 30.04 39.00
N ILE A 697 -50.84 29.38 37.87
CA ILE A 697 -52.16 29.19 37.18
C ILE A 697 -53.16 30.35 36.81
N ALA A 698 -53.58 30.34 35.51
CA ALA A 698 -54.92 30.61 34.91
C ALA A 698 -55.35 31.92 34.17
N THR A 699 -55.79 31.68 32.91
CA THR A 699 -56.99 32.18 32.16
C THR A 699 -57.11 33.58 31.50
N LEU A 700 -57.24 33.49 30.16
CA LEU A 700 -58.26 34.07 29.25
C LEU A 700 -58.23 35.54 28.74
N GLU A 701 -58.15 35.60 27.40
CA GLU A 701 -58.92 36.44 26.44
C GLU A 701 -58.71 37.97 26.27
N THR A 702 -57.88 38.28 25.26
CA THR A 702 -58.19 39.12 24.05
C THR A 702 -58.38 40.64 24.10
N VAL A 703 -58.08 41.24 22.92
CA VAL A 703 -58.40 42.60 22.42
C VAL A 703 -57.40 43.74 22.74
N SER A 704 -56.37 43.86 21.87
CA SER A 704 -56.02 44.99 20.97
C SER A 704 -56.61 46.41 21.17
N PRO A 705 -56.06 47.48 20.52
CA PRO A 705 -54.70 47.65 19.95
C PRO A 705 -54.08 49.08 20.13
N ALA A 706 -52.86 49.26 19.59
CA ALA A 706 -52.30 50.51 19.01
C ALA A 706 -51.93 51.70 19.97
N ALA A 707 -50.97 52.59 19.68
CA ALA A 707 -49.97 52.72 18.58
C ALA A 707 -48.82 53.68 18.99
N GLY A 708 -47.73 53.77 18.19
CA GLY A 708 -46.97 55.05 18.07
C GLY A 708 -45.50 55.00 17.63
N GLY A 709 -45.21 55.41 16.36
CA GLY A 709 -43.88 55.90 15.90
C GLY A 709 -43.15 54.98 14.88
N PHE A 710 -43.42 55.05 13.57
CA PHE A 710 -42.75 55.88 12.52
C PHE A 710 -41.21 55.67 12.39
N MET A 711 -40.59 55.54 11.20
CA MET A 711 -40.92 56.03 9.85
C MET A 711 -40.55 55.03 8.71
N ALA A 712 -40.89 55.32 7.45
CA ALA A 712 -41.10 54.31 6.38
C ALA A 712 -40.14 54.35 5.17
N THR A 713 -40.07 53.24 4.40
CA THR A 713 -39.96 53.23 2.92
C THR A 713 -40.51 51.94 2.27
N HIS A 714 -41.53 52.09 1.42
CA HIS A 714 -41.98 51.22 0.31
C HIS A 714 -41.94 49.67 0.43
N GLU A 715 -43.10 49.08 0.75
CA GLU A 715 -43.48 47.72 0.35
C GLU A 715 -44.37 47.73 -0.91
N ARG A 716 -44.30 46.65 -1.71
CA ARG A 716 -45.37 46.24 -2.63
C ARG A 716 -45.82 44.84 -2.24
N THR A 717 -47.09 44.72 -1.90
CA THR A 717 -47.74 43.47 -1.46
C THR A 717 -47.93 42.47 -2.59
N VAL A 718 -47.65 41.20 -2.31
CA VAL A 718 -48.26 40.02 -2.96
C VAL A 718 -48.68 39.06 -1.85
N ALA A 719 -49.79 38.35 -2.07
CA ALA A 719 -50.55 37.66 -1.03
C ALA A 719 -49.85 36.44 -0.41
N ALA A 720 -50.29 36.09 0.80
CA ALA A 720 -49.97 34.81 1.42
C ALA A 720 -50.52 33.64 0.59
N ALA A 721 -49.73 32.57 0.48
CA ALA A 721 -50.13 31.25 0.04
C ALA A 721 -49.83 30.25 1.17
N GLU A 722 -50.64 29.21 1.28
CA GLU A 722 -50.62 28.25 2.39
C GLU A 722 -49.40 27.31 2.31
N ASP A 723 -48.80 26.98 3.46
CA ASP A 723 -47.62 26.10 3.55
C ASP A 723 -48.02 24.63 3.30
N ASP A 724 -48.00 24.18 2.04
CA ASP A 724 -48.19 22.77 1.68
C ASP A 724 -46.90 21.94 1.89
N GLU A 725 -47.05 20.80 2.57
CA GLU A 725 -45.98 19.85 2.92
C GLU A 725 -45.48 19.13 1.65
N HIS A 726 -44.28 19.49 1.17
CA HIS A 726 -43.76 19.02 -0.12
C HIS A 726 -43.33 17.54 -0.08
N ASP A 727 -44.23 16.65 -0.52
CA ASP A 727 -43.97 15.22 -0.70
C ASP A 727 -42.96 14.98 -1.85
N TYR A 728 -41.88 14.26 -1.53
CA TYR A 728 -40.71 14.00 -2.40
C TYR A 728 -41.08 13.28 -3.72
N GLU A 729 -42.14 12.48 -3.73
CA GLU A 729 -42.61 11.75 -4.91
C GLU A 729 -43.69 12.52 -5.71
N SER A 730 -44.08 13.71 -5.26
CA SER A 730 -45.14 14.51 -5.90
C SER A 730 -44.59 15.53 -6.90
N LEU A 731 -45.33 15.70 -8.01
CA LEU A 731 -44.97 16.66 -9.06
C LEU A 731 -45.49 18.05 -8.69
N PRO A 732 -44.67 19.11 -8.81
CA PRO A 732 -45.20 20.46 -8.96
C PRO A 732 -46.15 20.46 -10.17
N PRO A 733 -47.35 21.07 -10.10
CA PRO A 733 -48.39 20.93 -11.12
C PRO A 733 -48.03 21.46 -12.52
N ASN A 734 -46.86 22.08 -12.68
CA ASN A 734 -46.34 22.68 -13.91
C ASN A 734 -45.09 22.00 -14.48
N PHE A 735 -44.67 20.82 -13.98
CA PHE A 735 -43.39 20.19 -14.34
C PHE A 735 -43.59 18.85 -15.09
N SER A 736 -43.05 18.73 -16.31
CA SER A 736 -43.38 17.59 -17.19
C SER A 736 -42.72 16.27 -16.76
N LEU A 737 -43.42 15.15 -16.95
CA LEU A 737 -42.90 13.80 -16.64
C LEU A 737 -41.52 13.54 -17.24
N SER A 738 -41.28 13.97 -18.49
CA SER A 738 -39.97 13.85 -19.15
C SER A 738 -38.87 14.68 -18.48
N ALA A 739 -39.18 15.86 -17.93
CA ALA A 739 -38.21 16.66 -17.17
C ALA A 739 -37.86 15.98 -15.84
N ASN A 740 -38.83 15.36 -15.15
CA ASN A 740 -38.58 14.57 -13.94
C ASN A 740 -37.67 13.37 -14.21
N MET A 741 -37.96 12.59 -15.26
CA MET A 741 -37.15 11.43 -15.64
C MET A 741 -35.70 11.82 -15.92
N VAL A 742 -35.46 12.96 -16.57
CA VAL A 742 -34.09 13.47 -16.84
C VAL A 742 -33.45 14.05 -15.57
N ALA A 743 -34.18 14.80 -14.74
CA ALA A 743 -33.67 15.34 -13.48
C ALA A 743 -33.29 14.22 -12.48
N GLY A 744 -34.13 13.20 -12.34
CA GLY A 744 -33.85 12.02 -11.52
C GLY A 744 -32.70 11.16 -12.06
N ALA A 745 -32.63 10.96 -13.38
CA ALA A 745 -31.49 10.27 -13.99
C ALA A 745 -30.17 11.05 -13.78
N PHE A 746 -30.19 12.38 -13.87
CA PHE A 746 -29.03 13.22 -13.58
C PHE A 746 -28.62 13.13 -12.11
N ALA A 747 -29.57 13.22 -11.18
CA ALA A 747 -29.34 13.10 -9.74
C ALA A 747 -28.71 11.74 -9.37
N GLY A 748 -29.29 10.63 -9.82
CA GLY A 748 -28.76 9.29 -9.56
C GLY A 748 -27.38 9.03 -10.19
N ILE A 749 -27.10 9.59 -11.37
CA ILE A 749 -25.77 9.53 -11.99
C ILE A 749 -24.76 10.36 -11.19
N ALA A 750 -25.12 11.57 -10.76
CA ALA A 750 -24.25 12.46 -9.98
C ALA A 750 -23.90 11.82 -8.62
N GLU A 751 -24.91 11.34 -7.88
CA GLU A 751 -24.77 10.64 -6.61
C GLU A 751 -23.75 9.49 -6.73
N HIS A 752 -24.04 8.53 -7.61
CA HIS A 752 -23.20 7.35 -7.77
C HIS A 752 -21.80 7.66 -8.30
N SER A 753 -21.61 8.71 -9.11
CA SER A 753 -20.30 9.07 -9.67
C SER A 753 -19.36 9.68 -8.63
N VAL A 754 -19.90 10.51 -7.73
CA VAL A 754 -19.12 11.17 -6.67
C VAL A 754 -18.84 10.21 -5.51
N MET A 755 -19.81 9.39 -5.11
CA MET A 755 -19.65 8.42 -4.02
C MET A 755 -18.96 7.10 -4.44
N TYR A 756 -18.72 6.89 -5.73
CA TYR A 756 -18.15 5.65 -6.29
C TYR A 756 -16.89 5.12 -5.56
N PRO A 757 -15.90 5.96 -5.19
CA PRO A 757 -14.68 5.47 -4.53
C PRO A 757 -14.94 4.86 -3.15
N ILE A 758 -15.92 5.38 -2.41
CA ILE A 758 -16.28 4.88 -1.07
C ILE A 758 -17.18 3.64 -1.20
N ASP A 759 -18.01 3.55 -2.24
CA ASP A 759 -18.76 2.32 -2.61
C ASP A 759 -17.82 1.16 -3.01
N LEU A 760 -16.72 1.44 -3.72
CA LEU A 760 -15.68 0.45 -4.00
C LEU A 760 -15.00 -0.04 -2.72
N LEU A 761 -14.73 0.85 -1.76
CA LEU A 761 -14.18 0.46 -0.46
C LEU A 761 -15.16 -0.41 0.34
N LYS A 762 -16.43 0.02 0.43
CA LYS A 762 -17.53 -0.74 1.04
C LYS A 762 -17.56 -2.18 0.49
N THR A 763 -17.64 -2.30 -0.83
CA THR A 763 -17.64 -3.59 -1.55
C THR A 763 -16.47 -4.48 -1.13
N ARG A 764 -15.24 -3.97 -1.16
CA ARG A 764 -14.04 -4.74 -0.80
C ARG A 764 -14.00 -5.18 0.65
N MET A 765 -14.60 -4.42 1.57
CA MET A 765 -14.69 -4.78 2.99
C MET A 765 -15.83 -5.78 3.28
N GLN A 766 -16.79 -5.96 2.37
CA GLN A 766 -17.95 -6.85 2.53
C GLN A 766 -17.77 -8.24 1.89
N VAL A 767 -16.72 -8.43 1.09
CA VAL A 767 -16.39 -9.73 0.49
C VAL A 767 -15.87 -10.70 1.56
N VAL A 768 -16.35 -11.95 1.53
CA VAL A 768 -15.84 -13.05 2.36
C VAL A 768 -14.45 -13.45 1.84
N ASN A 769 -13.49 -13.63 2.75
CA ASN A 769 -12.05 -13.69 2.47
C ASN A 769 -11.52 -12.41 1.77
N PRO A 770 -11.52 -11.24 2.43
CA PRO A 770 -10.70 -10.12 1.98
C PRO A 770 -9.23 -10.60 1.95
N SER A 771 -8.50 -10.29 0.88
CA SER A 771 -7.09 -10.69 0.72
C SER A 771 -6.26 -10.26 1.95
N PRO A 772 -5.26 -11.06 2.41
CA PRO A 772 -4.57 -10.87 3.72
C PRO A 772 -3.76 -9.58 3.95
N SER A 773 -4.01 -8.51 3.20
CA SER A 773 -3.26 -7.25 3.23
C SER A 773 -4.16 -6.01 3.41
N ALA A 774 -5.43 -6.20 3.77
CA ALA A 774 -6.46 -5.16 3.76
C ALA A 774 -7.10 -4.88 5.14
N ILE A 775 -6.32 -4.95 6.24
CA ILE A 775 -6.73 -4.32 7.51
C ILE A 775 -6.50 -2.81 7.39
N TYR A 776 -7.43 -2.13 6.72
CA TYR A 776 -7.40 -0.69 6.62
C TYR A 776 -7.75 -0.06 7.98
N SER A 777 -6.82 0.68 8.58
CA SER A 777 -7.06 1.40 9.85
C SER A 777 -8.13 2.49 9.76
N GLY A 778 -8.49 2.93 8.55
CA GLY A 778 -9.57 3.90 8.29
C GLY A 778 -9.84 4.09 6.80
N ILE A 779 -10.92 4.80 6.47
CA ILE A 779 -11.37 5.03 5.07
C ILE A 779 -10.34 5.82 4.27
N SER A 780 -9.74 6.87 4.86
CA SER A 780 -8.69 7.66 4.23
C SER A 780 -7.45 6.81 3.91
N ASN A 781 -6.98 6.01 4.88
CA ASN A 781 -5.89 5.07 4.68
C ASN A 781 -6.24 4.07 3.56
N ALA A 782 -7.43 3.48 3.57
CA ALA A 782 -7.86 2.55 2.52
C ALA A 782 -7.85 3.16 1.12
N MET A 783 -8.41 4.36 0.98
CA MET A 783 -8.45 5.13 -0.27
C MET A 783 -7.05 5.45 -0.79
N ILE A 784 -6.14 5.86 0.11
CA ILE A 784 -4.73 6.11 -0.18
C ILE A 784 -4.02 4.81 -0.57
N THR A 785 -4.22 3.71 0.16
CA THR A 785 -3.63 2.40 -0.14
C THR A 785 -4.08 1.89 -1.50
N ILE A 786 -5.39 1.88 -1.81
CA ILE A 786 -5.91 1.44 -3.11
C ILE A 786 -5.36 2.33 -4.23
N SER A 787 -5.33 3.65 -4.05
CA SER A 787 -4.75 4.59 -5.04
C SER A 787 -3.25 4.40 -5.26
N ARG A 788 -2.49 4.04 -4.21
CA ARG A 788 -1.03 3.81 -4.27
C ARG A 788 -0.67 2.42 -4.83
N VAL A 789 -1.44 1.37 -4.49
CA VAL A 789 -1.16 -0.03 -4.86
C VAL A 789 -1.75 -0.40 -6.22
N GLU A 790 -2.95 0.08 -6.56
CA GLU A 790 -3.68 -0.28 -7.78
C GLU A 790 -3.89 0.91 -8.73
N GLY A 791 -3.41 2.10 -8.36
CA GLY A 791 -3.54 3.33 -9.14
C GLY A 791 -4.87 4.06 -8.90
N PHE A 792 -4.83 5.40 -8.88
CA PHE A 792 -5.98 6.27 -8.62
C PHE A 792 -7.22 5.97 -9.49
N ARG A 793 -7.02 5.64 -10.78
CA ARG A 793 -8.13 5.27 -11.69
C ARG A 793 -8.88 4.02 -11.25
N THR A 794 -8.29 3.14 -10.45
CA THR A 794 -8.95 1.96 -9.91
C THR A 794 -10.09 2.31 -8.95
N LEU A 795 -10.05 3.48 -8.29
CA LEU A 795 -11.17 3.97 -7.48
C LEU A 795 -12.48 4.13 -8.27
N TRP A 796 -12.42 4.36 -9.60
CA TRP A 796 -13.59 4.48 -10.49
C TRP A 796 -13.81 3.25 -11.39
N ARG A 797 -13.13 2.14 -11.10
CA ARG A 797 -13.18 0.91 -11.90
C ARG A 797 -14.55 0.24 -11.80
N GLY A 798 -15.32 0.36 -12.88
CA GLY A 798 -16.69 -0.14 -12.99
C GLY A 798 -17.77 0.95 -12.98
N LEU A 799 -17.41 2.23 -12.81
CA LEU A 799 -18.36 3.35 -12.79
C LEU A 799 -19.27 3.35 -14.03
N SER A 800 -18.73 3.05 -15.22
CA SER A 800 -19.52 2.99 -16.45
C SER A 800 -20.67 1.98 -16.42
N SER A 801 -20.56 0.89 -15.64
CA SER A 801 -21.67 -0.04 -15.41
C SER A 801 -22.83 0.66 -14.69
N VAL A 802 -22.50 1.44 -13.66
CA VAL A 802 -23.49 2.15 -12.83
C VAL A 802 -24.11 3.31 -13.59
N VAL A 803 -23.33 4.08 -14.34
CA VAL A 803 -23.87 5.18 -15.17
C VAL A 803 -24.82 4.64 -16.25
N LEU A 804 -24.52 3.49 -16.86
CA LEU A 804 -25.39 2.85 -17.84
C LEU A 804 -26.69 2.28 -17.23
N GLY A 805 -26.66 1.82 -15.96
CA GLY A 805 -27.84 1.30 -15.28
C GLY A 805 -28.71 2.36 -14.60
N ALA A 806 -28.08 3.34 -13.92
CA ALA A 806 -28.76 4.27 -13.03
C ALA A 806 -29.76 5.17 -13.76
N GLY A 807 -29.38 5.77 -14.90
CA GLY A 807 -30.27 6.65 -15.67
C GLY A 807 -31.57 5.93 -16.11
N PRO A 808 -31.48 4.79 -16.82
CA PRO A 808 -32.65 4.00 -17.18
C PRO A 808 -33.44 3.46 -15.98
N ALA A 809 -32.78 3.10 -14.86
CA ALA A 809 -33.46 2.63 -13.66
C ALA A 809 -34.35 3.72 -13.05
N HIS A 810 -33.86 4.96 -12.91
CA HIS A 810 -34.65 6.10 -12.44
C HIS A 810 -35.80 6.44 -13.40
N ALA A 811 -35.57 6.36 -14.71
CA ALA A 811 -36.63 6.52 -15.71
C ALA A 811 -37.74 5.46 -15.57
N VAL A 812 -37.38 4.19 -15.33
CA VAL A 812 -38.32 3.10 -15.06
C VAL A 812 -39.03 3.29 -13.72
N TYR A 813 -38.35 3.81 -12.69
CA TYR A 813 -38.95 4.12 -11.39
C TYR A 813 -40.12 5.10 -11.56
N PHE A 814 -39.87 6.30 -12.07
CA PHE A 814 -40.91 7.33 -12.24
C PHE A 814 -42.03 6.89 -13.20
N ALA A 815 -41.70 6.20 -14.30
CA ALA A 815 -42.71 5.69 -15.22
C ALA A 815 -43.61 4.61 -14.58
N SER A 816 -43.03 3.72 -13.77
CA SER A 816 -43.78 2.66 -13.07
C SER A 816 -44.61 3.23 -11.92
N TYR A 817 -44.06 4.20 -11.21
CA TYR A 817 -44.73 4.92 -10.13
C TYR A 817 -45.99 5.60 -10.66
N GLU A 818 -45.86 6.44 -11.69
CA GLU A 818 -46.98 7.18 -12.26
C GLU A 818 -48.03 6.24 -12.89
N ALA A 819 -47.59 5.18 -13.59
CA ALA A 819 -48.50 4.20 -14.17
C ALA A 819 -49.33 3.45 -13.11
N VAL A 820 -48.72 3.04 -11.99
CA VAL A 820 -49.44 2.35 -10.90
C VAL A 820 -50.29 3.33 -10.10
N LYS A 821 -49.81 4.55 -9.85
CA LYS A 821 -50.57 5.61 -9.16
C LYS A 821 -51.83 5.97 -9.94
N HIS A 822 -51.71 6.15 -11.26
CA HIS A 822 -52.85 6.36 -12.16
C HIS A 822 -53.81 5.16 -12.17
N ALA A 823 -53.29 3.92 -12.25
CA ALA A 823 -54.11 2.71 -12.25
C ALA A 823 -54.87 2.46 -10.93
N LEU A 824 -54.31 2.91 -9.80
CA LEU A 824 -54.93 2.85 -8.48
C LEU A 824 -55.83 4.05 -8.16
N GLY A 825 -56.04 4.97 -9.12
CA GLY A 825 -56.89 6.15 -8.94
C GLY A 825 -56.26 7.25 -8.08
N GLY A 826 -54.96 7.19 -7.78
CA GLY A 826 -54.25 8.17 -6.95
C GLY A 826 -54.10 9.57 -7.54
N ASN A 827 -54.58 9.77 -8.77
CA ASN A 827 -54.69 11.08 -9.45
C ASN A 827 -56.17 11.54 -9.58
N GLN A 828 -57.13 10.84 -8.95
CA GLN A 828 -58.56 11.19 -8.97
C GLN A 828 -58.96 11.93 -7.69
N GLY A 829 -58.71 13.22 -7.70
CA GLY A 829 -58.89 14.15 -6.59
C GLY A 829 -57.96 15.33 -6.84
N GLY A 830 -58.34 16.54 -6.43
CA GLY A 830 -57.43 17.68 -6.48
C GLY A 830 -56.21 17.47 -5.58
N ALA A 831 -55.27 18.42 -5.60
CA ALA A 831 -53.95 18.33 -4.92
C ALA A 831 -53.98 18.00 -3.41
N GLN A 832 -55.15 17.99 -2.77
CA GLN A 832 -55.38 17.74 -1.34
C GLN A 832 -55.85 16.30 -1.02
N ALA A 833 -55.90 15.38 -1.99
CA ALA A 833 -56.35 14.00 -1.79
C ALA A 833 -55.18 13.03 -1.48
N HIS A 834 -54.81 12.88 -0.21
CA HIS A 834 -53.78 11.92 0.20
C HIS A 834 -54.26 10.46 0.08
N HIS A 835 -53.69 9.70 -0.85
CA HIS A 835 -53.93 8.26 -1.03
C HIS A 835 -52.70 7.42 -0.60
N PRO A 836 -52.42 7.25 0.71
CA PRO A 836 -51.18 6.61 1.20
C PRO A 836 -51.02 5.16 0.74
N VAL A 837 -52.13 4.42 0.58
CA VAL A 837 -52.10 3.04 0.06
C VAL A 837 -51.72 3.00 -1.43
N ALA A 838 -52.19 3.97 -2.23
CA ALA A 838 -51.84 4.07 -3.64
C ALA A 838 -50.38 4.50 -3.81
N ALA A 839 -49.90 5.46 -3.02
CA ALA A 839 -48.50 5.88 -2.99
C ALA A 839 -47.57 4.71 -2.60
N ALA A 840 -47.85 4.02 -1.48
CA ALA A 840 -47.05 2.89 -1.02
C ALA A 840 -47.01 1.73 -2.03
N ALA A 841 -48.14 1.39 -2.66
CA ALA A 841 -48.19 0.36 -3.70
C ALA A 841 -47.43 0.78 -4.97
N SER A 842 -47.48 2.07 -5.34
CA SER A 842 -46.77 2.62 -6.50
C SER A 842 -45.26 2.67 -6.27
N GLY A 843 -44.81 3.13 -5.10
CA GLY A 843 -43.41 3.13 -4.67
C GLY A 843 -42.83 1.71 -4.59
N ALA A 844 -43.60 0.74 -4.09
CA ALA A 844 -43.20 -0.66 -4.08
C ALA A 844 -43.05 -1.24 -5.50
N ALA A 845 -44.03 -1.01 -6.39
CA ALA A 845 -43.97 -1.46 -7.78
C ALA A 845 -42.83 -0.79 -8.56
N ALA A 846 -42.60 0.51 -8.35
CA ALA A 846 -41.51 1.27 -8.94
C ALA A 846 -40.14 0.79 -8.47
N THR A 847 -39.98 0.49 -7.17
CA THR A 847 -38.76 -0.09 -6.60
C THR A 847 -38.47 -1.46 -7.23
N ILE A 848 -39.47 -2.34 -7.32
CA ILE A 848 -39.36 -3.67 -7.95
C ILE A 848 -38.91 -3.55 -9.42
N ALA A 849 -39.56 -2.67 -10.21
CA ALA A 849 -39.23 -2.49 -11.62
C ALA A 849 -37.83 -1.87 -11.84
N SER A 850 -37.46 -0.88 -11.01
CA SER A 850 -36.16 -0.22 -11.04
C SER A 850 -35.02 -1.16 -10.63
N ASP A 851 -35.16 -1.88 -9.51
CA ASP A 851 -34.18 -2.86 -9.04
C ASP A 851 -33.99 -4.00 -10.06
N ALA A 852 -35.05 -4.41 -10.77
CA ALA A 852 -34.96 -5.44 -11.81
C ALA A 852 -34.12 -5.00 -13.03
N LEU A 853 -34.12 -3.69 -13.35
CA LEU A 853 -33.24 -3.12 -14.38
C LEU A 853 -31.81 -2.95 -13.84
N MET A 854 -31.66 -2.49 -12.60
CA MET A 854 -30.36 -2.15 -12.02
C MET A 854 -29.52 -3.39 -11.66
N ASN A 855 -30.13 -4.49 -11.21
CA ASN A 855 -29.41 -5.64 -10.63
C ASN A 855 -28.31 -6.25 -11.54
N PRO A 856 -28.48 -6.39 -12.87
CA PRO A 856 -27.40 -6.82 -13.77
C PRO A 856 -26.19 -5.88 -13.80
N PHE A 857 -26.42 -4.56 -13.83
CA PHE A 857 -25.35 -3.56 -13.80
C PHE A 857 -24.62 -3.54 -12.45
N ASP A 858 -25.36 -3.80 -11.38
CA ASP A 858 -24.88 -3.95 -10.02
C ASP A 858 -23.97 -5.19 -9.87
N VAL A 859 -24.36 -6.35 -10.42
CA VAL A 859 -23.51 -7.56 -10.45
C VAL A 859 -22.19 -7.30 -11.17
N VAL A 860 -22.22 -6.60 -12.31
CA VAL A 860 -21.00 -6.24 -13.05
C VAL A 860 -20.16 -5.20 -12.29
N LYS A 861 -20.80 -4.20 -11.66
CA LYS A 861 -20.13 -3.21 -10.78
C LYS A 861 -19.30 -3.91 -9.71
N GLN A 862 -19.94 -4.77 -8.92
CA GLN A 862 -19.34 -5.46 -7.78
C GLN A 862 -18.11 -6.30 -8.21
N ARG A 863 -18.23 -7.05 -9.31
CA ARG A 863 -17.14 -7.88 -9.84
C ARG A 863 -15.98 -7.06 -10.43
N MET A 864 -16.25 -5.88 -10.98
CA MET A 864 -15.20 -4.93 -11.43
C MET A 864 -14.46 -4.29 -10.24
N GLN A 865 -15.15 -4.03 -9.12
CA GLN A 865 -14.61 -3.40 -7.91
C GLN A 865 -13.69 -4.32 -7.08
N LEU A 866 -13.74 -5.64 -7.24
CA LEU A 866 -12.89 -6.60 -6.51
C LEU A 866 -11.38 -6.33 -6.69
N HIS A 867 -10.61 -6.57 -5.62
CA HIS A 867 -9.14 -6.55 -5.68
C HIS A 867 -8.64 -7.61 -6.67
N GLY A 868 -7.70 -7.25 -7.55
CA GLY A 868 -7.17 -8.17 -8.57
C GLY A 868 -8.20 -8.64 -9.60
N SER A 869 -9.34 -7.95 -9.77
CA SER A 869 -10.40 -8.35 -10.70
C SER A 869 -9.87 -8.59 -12.12
N ILE A 870 -10.11 -9.80 -12.65
CA ILE A 870 -9.61 -10.28 -13.95
C ILE A 870 -10.17 -9.53 -15.17
N TYR A 871 -11.28 -8.80 -15.01
CA TYR A 871 -12.03 -8.19 -16.10
C TYR A 871 -11.50 -6.80 -16.45
N ARG A 872 -10.95 -6.58 -17.65
CA ARG A 872 -10.38 -5.26 -18.00
C ARG A 872 -11.46 -4.21 -18.28
N SER A 873 -12.63 -4.61 -18.77
CA SER A 873 -13.74 -3.71 -19.10
C SER A 873 -15.11 -4.28 -18.70
N VAL A 874 -16.11 -3.40 -18.55
CA VAL A 874 -17.51 -3.75 -18.23
C VAL A 874 -18.13 -4.71 -19.26
N PRO A 875 -18.00 -4.51 -20.59
CA PRO A 875 -18.49 -5.47 -21.58
C PRO A 875 -17.78 -6.83 -21.52
N GLN A 876 -16.48 -6.86 -21.20
CA GLN A 876 -15.74 -8.11 -21.01
C GLN A 876 -16.26 -8.87 -19.79
N CYS A 877 -16.48 -8.17 -18.66
CA CYS A 877 -17.07 -8.74 -17.46
C CYS A 877 -18.45 -9.35 -17.76
N ALA A 878 -19.35 -8.58 -18.36
CA ALA A 878 -20.70 -9.04 -18.68
C ALA A 878 -20.68 -10.26 -19.63
N ARG A 879 -19.85 -10.23 -20.68
CA ARG A 879 -19.71 -11.35 -21.62
C ARG A 879 -19.20 -12.62 -20.94
N GLU A 880 -18.22 -12.50 -20.05
CA GLU A 880 -17.65 -13.66 -19.37
C GLU A 880 -18.61 -14.26 -18.34
N VAL A 881 -19.27 -13.43 -17.51
CA VAL A 881 -20.29 -13.88 -16.55
C VAL A 881 -21.44 -14.60 -17.27
N PHE A 882 -21.90 -14.06 -18.39
CA PHE A 882 -22.92 -14.71 -19.22
C PHE A 882 -22.44 -16.05 -19.79
N ARG A 883 -21.18 -16.16 -20.18
CA ARG A 883 -20.59 -17.39 -20.75
C ARG A 883 -20.33 -18.48 -19.70
N THR A 884 -19.92 -18.11 -18.49
CA THR A 884 -19.48 -19.06 -17.45
C THR A 884 -20.56 -19.43 -16.44
N GLU A 885 -21.49 -18.54 -16.15
CA GLU A 885 -22.56 -18.74 -15.14
C GLU A 885 -23.98 -18.57 -15.71
N GLY A 886 -24.13 -18.08 -16.95
CA GLY A 886 -25.42 -17.89 -17.59
C GLY A 886 -26.20 -16.66 -17.11
N LEU A 887 -27.42 -16.49 -17.64
CA LEU A 887 -28.25 -15.31 -17.37
C LEU A 887 -28.72 -15.20 -15.90
N SER A 888 -28.88 -16.32 -15.20
CA SER A 888 -29.32 -16.36 -13.80
C SER A 888 -28.32 -15.70 -12.84
N ALA A 889 -27.04 -15.64 -13.21
CA ALA A 889 -25.99 -14.99 -12.42
C ALA A 889 -26.23 -13.47 -12.25
N PHE A 890 -26.86 -12.82 -13.22
CA PHE A 890 -27.22 -11.40 -13.18
C PHE A 890 -28.41 -11.09 -12.26
N TYR A 891 -29.13 -12.12 -11.80
CA TYR A 891 -30.36 -12.00 -11.00
C TYR A 891 -30.33 -12.79 -9.69
N VAL A 892 -29.24 -13.53 -9.38
CA VAL A 892 -29.11 -14.32 -8.14
C VAL A 892 -29.30 -13.49 -6.87
N SER A 893 -28.87 -12.22 -6.88
CA SER A 893 -29.02 -11.30 -5.75
C SER A 893 -30.38 -10.63 -5.68
N TYR A 894 -31.20 -10.66 -6.74
CA TYR A 894 -32.38 -9.81 -6.87
C TYR A 894 -33.40 -9.97 -5.73
N PRO A 895 -33.77 -11.18 -5.26
CA PRO A 895 -34.62 -11.33 -4.07
C PRO A 895 -33.99 -10.75 -2.79
N THR A 896 -32.66 -10.82 -2.66
CA THR A 896 -31.94 -10.21 -1.54
C THR A 896 -31.91 -8.68 -1.65
N THR A 897 -31.78 -8.14 -2.87
CA THR A 897 -31.90 -6.72 -3.15
C THR A 897 -33.27 -6.20 -2.68
N LEU A 898 -34.37 -6.83 -3.09
CA LEU A 898 -35.72 -6.42 -2.65
C LEU A 898 -35.93 -6.52 -1.13
N CYS A 899 -35.45 -7.60 -0.50
CA CYS A 899 -35.47 -7.74 0.96
C CYS A 899 -34.67 -6.65 1.68
N MET A 900 -33.70 -6.01 1.02
CA MET A 900 -32.89 -4.92 1.56
C MET A 900 -33.48 -3.54 1.25
N THR A 901 -33.92 -3.29 0.00
CA THR A 901 -34.38 -1.98 -0.45
C THR A 901 -35.71 -1.58 0.19
N VAL A 902 -36.68 -2.49 0.31
CA VAL A 902 -37.98 -2.18 0.92
C VAL A 902 -37.85 -1.77 2.41
N PRO A 903 -37.12 -2.50 3.28
CA PRO A 903 -36.87 -2.03 4.65
C PRO A 903 -35.97 -0.80 4.74
N PHE A 904 -35.01 -0.63 3.81
CA PHE A 904 -34.16 0.57 3.78
C PHE A 904 -35.00 1.82 3.58
N THR A 905 -35.85 1.85 2.55
CA THR A 905 -36.75 2.98 2.27
C THR A 905 -37.69 3.27 3.43
N ALA A 906 -38.34 2.23 3.99
CA ALA A 906 -39.26 2.40 5.13
C ALA A 906 -38.56 2.98 6.38
N MET A 907 -37.36 2.48 6.72
CA MET A 907 -36.58 3.00 7.85
C MET A 907 -36.04 4.40 7.59
N GLN A 908 -35.70 4.74 6.34
CA GLN A 908 -35.25 6.07 5.96
C GLN A 908 -36.37 7.09 6.14
N PHE A 909 -37.59 6.83 5.66
CA PHE A 909 -38.73 7.74 5.87
C PHE A 909 -39.06 7.92 7.35
N MET A 910 -39.14 6.82 8.12
CA MET A 910 -39.43 6.88 9.57
C MET A 910 -38.38 7.68 10.36
N ALA A 911 -37.09 7.47 10.05
CA ALA A 911 -36.00 8.21 10.67
C ALA A 911 -36.00 9.69 10.24
N TYR A 912 -36.26 9.96 8.95
CA TYR A 912 -36.33 11.32 8.41
C TYR A 912 -37.45 12.14 9.04
N GLU A 913 -38.66 11.58 9.13
CA GLU A 913 -39.80 12.24 9.78
C GLU A 913 -39.48 12.57 11.26
N SER A 914 -38.88 11.62 11.97
CA SER A 914 -38.48 11.78 13.38
C SER A 914 -37.40 12.85 13.57
N ILE A 915 -36.36 12.85 12.73
CA ILE A 915 -35.25 13.80 12.81
C ILE A 915 -35.68 15.20 12.35
N SER A 916 -36.45 15.29 11.27
CA SER A 916 -36.98 16.55 10.73
C SER A 916 -37.87 17.27 11.73
N LYS A 917 -38.79 16.55 12.42
CA LYS A 917 -39.65 17.12 13.48
C LYS A 917 -38.86 17.69 14.67
N VAL A 918 -37.69 17.13 14.98
CA VAL A 918 -36.81 17.63 16.05
C VAL A 918 -35.97 18.82 15.59
N MET A 919 -35.49 18.81 14.33
CA MET A 919 -34.63 19.87 13.79
C MET A 919 -35.38 21.11 13.30
N ASN A 920 -36.59 20.93 12.77
CA ASN A 920 -37.46 22.01 12.27
C ASN A 920 -38.82 22.00 12.99
N PRO A 921 -38.86 22.39 14.28
CA PRO A 921 -40.13 22.53 15.01
C PRO A 921 -41.02 23.66 14.47
N THR A 922 -40.50 24.49 13.56
CA THR A 922 -41.24 25.62 12.94
C THR A 922 -41.97 25.27 11.65
N GLY A 923 -41.79 24.07 11.08
CA GLY A 923 -42.43 23.63 9.83
C GLY A 923 -41.98 24.34 8.55
N ARG A 924 -41.28 25.47 8.64
CA ARG A 924 -40.80 26.26 7.49
C ARG A 924 -39.73 25.52 6.70
N TYR A 925 -39.85 25.48 5.38
CA TYR A 925 -38.87 24.84 4.50
C TYR A 925 -37.45 25.40 4.69
N ASP A 926 -36.50 24.51 5.04
CA ASP A 926 -35.07 24.81 5.16
C ASP A 926 -34.22 23.74 4.44
N PRO A 927 -33.56 24.08 3.32
CA PRO A 927 -32.65 23.18 2.59
C PRO A 927 -31.58 22.51 3.46
N TYR A 928 -31.04 23.20 4.47
CA TYR A 928 -29.97 22.66 5.30
C TYR A 928 -30.49 21.58 6.24
N THR A 929 -31.63 21.83 6.90
CA THR A 929 -32.31 20.82 7.72
C THR A 929 -32.74 19.62 6.89
N HIS A 930 -33.30 19.82 5.68
CA HIS A 930 -33.67 18.69 4.81
C HIS A 930 -32.46 17.85 4.40
N CYS A 931 -31.33 18.46 4.00
CA CYS A 931 -30.11 17.75 3.66
C CYS A 931 -29.52 16.98 4.85
N PHE A 932 -29.48 17.59 6.04
CA PHE A 932 -28.89 16.97 7.23
C PHE A 932 -29.78 15.87 7.81
N ALA A 933 -31.09 16.11 7.93
CA ALA A 933 -32.06 15.12 8.38
C ALA A 933 -32.14 13.93 7.41
N GLY A 934 -32.17 14.20 6.10
CA GLY A 934 -32.15 13.17 5.05
C GLY A 934 -30.87 12.33 5.07
N GLY A 935 -29.71 12.97 5.21
CA GLY A 935 -28.42 12.28 5.35
C GLY A 935 -28.36 11.40 6.60
N LEU A 936 -28.75 11.92 7.77
CA LEU A 936 -28.75 11.17 9.03
C LEU A 936 -29.73 9.99 9.00
N ALA A 937 -30.93 10.19 8.45
CA ALA A 937 -31.92 9.14 8.24
C ALA A 937 -31.42 8.02 7.31
N GLY A 938 -30.78 8.40 6.20
CA GLY A 938 -30.11 7.45 5.29
C GLY A 938 -28.99 6.66 5.99
N GLY A 939 -28.21 7.32 6.86
CA GLY A 939 -27.20 6.67 7.70
C GLY A 939 -27.79 5.61 8.65
N VAL A 940 -28.92 5.90 9.30
CA VAL A 940 -29.64 4.96 10.16
C VAL A 940 -30.17 3.77 9.36
N ALA A 941 -30.84 4.01 8.23
CA ALA A 941 -31.35 2.97 7.34
C ALA A 941 -30.24 2.08 6.77
N ALA A 942 -29.09 2.68 6.41
CA ALA A 942 -27.90 1.95 5.98
C ALA A 942 -27.35 1.03 7.07
N GLY A 943 -27.30 1.52 8.32
CA GLY A 943 -26.88 0.72 9.47
C GLY A 943 -27.76 -0.50 9.70
N VAL A 944 -29.09 -0.29 9.81
CA VAL A 944 -30.08 -1.35 10.07
C VAL A 944 -30.07 -2.43 8.98
N THR A 945 -29.93 -2.04 7.71
CA THR A 945 -29.94 -2.98 6.58
C THR A 945 -28.56 -3.53 6.19
N THR A 946 -27.50 -3.29 6.98
CA THR A 946 -26.13 -3.80 6.69
C THR A 946 -26.06 -5.33 6.58
N PRO A 947 -26.71 -6.14 7.44
CA PRO A 947 -26.70 -7.60 7.30
C PRO A 947 -27.15 -8.12 5.92
N LEU A 948 -28.17 -7.51 5.32
CA LEU A 948 -28.71 -7.93 4.03
C LEU A 948 -27.83 -7.50 2.84
N ASP A 949 -27.15 -6.37 2.98
CA ASP A 949 -26.21 -5.81 2.00
C ASP A 949 -24.88 -6.58 1.93
N VAL A 950 -24.41 -7.12 3.07
CA VAL A 950 -23.30 -8.09 3.09
C VAL A 950 -23.71 -9.38 2.36
N ILE A 951 -24.91 -9.90 2.60
CA ILE A 951 -25.42 -11.08 1.88
C ILE A 951 -25.58 -10.79 0.38
N LYS A 952 -26.13 -9.62 0.00
CA LYS A 952 -26.23 -9.17 -1.40
C LYS A 952 -24.85 -9.18 -2.06
N THR A 953 -23.85 -8.56 -1.42
CA THR A 953 -22.48 -8.46 -1.95
C THR A 953 -21.86 -9.85 -2.15
N LEU A 954 -21.98 -10.76 -1.18
CA LEU A 954 -21.51 -12.14 -1.30
C LEU A 954 -22.12 -12.85 -2.53
N LEU A 955 -23.45 -12.77 -2.71
CA LEU A 955 -24.15 -13.36 -3.86
C LEU A 955 -23.69 -12.75 -5.20
N GLN A 956 -23.43 -11.43 -5.25
CA GLN A 956 -22.99 -10.73 -6.46
C GLN A 956 -21.53 -11.07 -6.82
N THR A 957 -20.67 -11.33 -5.84
CA THR A 957 -19.23 -11.62 -6.03
C THR A 957 -18.88 -13.12 -6.07
N ARG A 958 -19.83 -14.03 -5.82
CA ARG A 958 -19.61 -15.49 -5.72
C ARG A 958 -18.78 -16.12 -6.85
N GLY A 959 -18.94 -15.63 -8.09
CA GLY A 959 -18.26 -16.17 -9.27
C GLY A 959 -16.74 -15.94 -9.28
N ASN A 960 -16.26 -15.02 -8.45
CA ASN A 960 -14.85 -14.70 -8.28
C ASN A 960 -14.22 -15.39 -7.05
N ALA A 961 -14.98 -16.17 -6.28
CA ALA A 961 -14.46 -16.91 -5.14
C ALA A 961 -13.63 -18.12 -5.58
N THR A 962 -12.48 -18.32 -4.94
CA THR A 962 -11.63 -19.52 -5.10
C THR A 962 -12.23 -20.77 -4.46
N ASP A 963 -13.08 -20.56 -3.46
CA ASP A 963 -13.71 -21.61 -2.66
C ASP A 963 -14.95 -22.19 -3.37
N PRO A 964 -15.02 -23.51 -3.61
CA PRO A 964 -16.17 -24.16 -4.25
C PRO A 964 -17.50 -23.99 -3.51
N GLU A 965 -17.51 -23.84 -2.19
CA GLU A 965 -18.74 -23.64 -1.41
C GLU A 965 -19.30 -22.23 -1.62
N LEU A 966 -18.43 -21.22 -1.64
CA LEU A 966 -18.82 -19.84 -1.94
C LEU A 966 -19.27 -19.71 -3.40
N ARG A 967 -18.62 -20.37 -4.35
CA ARG A 967 -18.96 -20.26 -5.78
C ARG A 967 -20.35 -20.80 -6.13
N ASN A 968 -20.81 -21.82 -5.42
CA ASN A 968 -22.08 -22.52 -5.69
C ASN A 968 -23.29 -22.00 -4.88
N VAL A 969 -23.10 -20.98 -4.03
CA VAL A 969 -24.19 -20.40 -3.22
C VAL A 969 -25.30 -19.79 -4.10
N SER A 970 -26.56 -20.17 -3.87
CA SER A 970 -27.67 -19.82 -4.77
C SER A 970 -28.79 -18.99 -4.15
N GLY A 971 -28.71 -18.61 -2.88
CA GLY A 971 -29.71 -17.74 -2.26
C GLY A 971 -29.39 -17.21 -0.86
N LEU A 972 -30.22 -16.26 -0.41
CA LEU A 972 -30.12 -15.49 0.84
C LEU A 972 -29.74 -16.38 2.06
N TRP A 973 -30.53 -17.41 2.33
CA TRP A 973 -30.36 -18.26 3.52
C TRP A 973 -29.08 -19.09 3.51
N GLN A 974 -28.62 -19.53 2.33
CA GLN A 974 -27.36 -20.24 2.20
C GLN A 974 -26.17 -19.31 2.44
N ALA A 975 -26.19 -18.12 1.85
CA ALA A 975 -25.16 -17.10 2.04
C ALA A 975 -25.08 -16.62 3.50
N ALA A 976 -26.23 -16.37 4.14
CA ALA A 976 -26.30 -16.07 5.57
C ALA A 976 -25.69 -17.19 6.43
N LYS A 977 -26.05 -18.46 6.17
CA LYS A 977 -25.49 -19.61 6.88
C LYS A 977 -23.96 -19.73 6.71
N ILE A 978 -23.44 -19.42 5.52
CA ILE A 978 -21.99 -19.40 5.25
C ILE A 978 -21.29 -18.29 6.05
N ILE A 979 -21.81 -17.06 6.04
CA ILE A 979 -21.27 -15.92 6.81
C ILE A 979 -21.25 -16.27 8.31
N HIS A 980 -22.38 -16.71 8.86
CA HIS A 980 -22.48 -17.04 10.28
C HIS A 980 -21.54 -18.17 10.70
N ARG A 981 -21.40 -19.23 9.89
CA ARG A 981 -20.53 -20.37 10.21
C ARG A 981 -19.03 -20.04 10.12
N ARG A 982 -18.64 -19.11 9.23
CA ARG A 982 -17.24 -18.72 9.04
C ARG A 982 -16.79 -17.56 9.96
N GLU A 983 -17.71 -16.65 10.30
CA GLU A 983 -17.37 -15.30 10.80
C GLU A 983 -18.27 -14.85 11.98
N GLY A 984 -19.17 -15.72 12.44
CA GLY A 984 -20.11 -15.42 13.51
C GLY A 984 -21.07 -14.27 13.18
N TYR A 985 -21.55 -13.58 14.21
CA TYR A 985 -22.42 -12.40 14.04
C TYR A 985 -21.66 -11.17 13.53
N GLY A 986 -20.34 -11.09 13.74
CA GLY A 986 -19.52 -9.98 13.27
C GLY A 986 -19.42 -9.86 11.74
N GLY A 987 -19.52 -10.99 11.02
CA GLY A 987 -19.52 -11.01 9.54
C GLY A 987 -20.61 -10.13 8.91
N TYR A 988 -21.80 -10.09 9.52
CA TYR A 988 -22.96 -9.33 9.00
C TYR A 988 -22.83 -7.81 9.09
N PHE A 989 -21.87 -7.27 9.86
CA PHE A 989 -21.67 -5.83 10.03
C PHE A 989 -20.39 -5.31 9.37
N ARG A 990 -19.81 -6.11 8.48
CA ARG A 990 -18.67 -5.72 7.65
C ARG A 990 -19.03 -4.58 6.70
N GLY A 991 -18.10 -3.66 6.50
CA GLY A 991 -18.33 -2.46 5.70
C GLY A 991 -19.34 -1.46 6.27
N LEU A 992 -19.84 -1.63 7.51
CA LEU A 992 -20.80 -0.71 8.14
C LEU A 992 -20.34 0.76 8.11
N LYS A 993 -19.08 1.03 8.49
CA LYS A 993 -18.50 2.38 8.51
C LYS A 993 -18.49 3.04 7.11
N PRO A 994 -17.87 2.45 6.06
CA PRO A 994 -17.93 3.05 4.72
C PRO A 994 -19.35 3.09 4.16
N ARG A 995 -20.26 2.16 4.52
CA ARG A 995 -21.67 2.23 4.08
C ARG A 995 -22.40 3.45 4.64
N ILE A 996 -22.33 3.70 5.94
CA ILE A 996 -22.94 4.91 6.53
C ILE A 996 -22.35 6.17 5.87
N ILE A 997 -21.02 6.19 5.69
CA ILE A 997 -20.30 7.33 5.10
C ILE A 997 -20.55 7.49 3.58
N THR A 998 -20.92 6.44 2.84
CA THR A 998 -21.47 6.61 1.48
C THR A 998 -22.84 7.26 1.49
N THR A 999 -23.73 6.84 2.40
CA THR A 999 -25.15 7.19 2.31
C THR A 999 -25.43 8.64 2.75
N MET A 1000 -24.77 9.16 3.79
CA MET A 1000 -25.05 10.53 4.26
C MET A 1000 -24.77 11.62 3.20
N PRO A 1001 -23.63 11.61 2.46
CA PRO A 1001 -23.38 12.58 1.40
C PRO A 1001 -24.14 12.25 0.10
N SER A 1002 -24.42 10.96 -0.17
CA SER A 1002 -25.26 10.52 -1.30
C SER A 1002 -26.57 11.31 -1.36
N THR A 1003 -27.32 11.33 -0.25
CA THR A 1003 -28.64 11.99 -0.18
C THR A 1003 -28.53 13.49 -0.45
N ALA A 1004 -27.53 14.17 0.10
CA ALA A 1004 -27.31 15.60 -0.12
C ALA A 1004 -26.93 15.93 -1.58
N ILE A 1005 -26.11 15.09 -2.22
CA ILE A 1005 -25.71 15.23 -3.62
C ILE A 1005 -26.90 14.98 -4.55
N CYS A 1006 -27.65 13.91 -4.29
CA CYS A 1006 -28.84 13.54 -5.07
C CYS A 1006 -29.87 14.68 -5.04
N TRP A 1007 -30.18 15.21 -3.85
CA TRP A 1007 -31.10 16.33 -3.69
C TRP A 1007 -30.61 17.61 -4.38
N SER A 1008 -29.35 18.00 -4.16
CA SER A 1008 -28.75 19.20 -4.77
C SER A 1008 -28.71 19.11 -6.31
N ALA A 1009 -28.40 17.93 -6.84
CA ALA A 1009 -28.42 17.67 -8.29
C ALA A 1009 -29.84 17.68 -8.87
N TYR A 1010 -30.82 17.17 -8.13
CA TYR A 1010 -32.23 17.18 -8.52
C TYR A 1010 -32.82 18.61 -8.55
N GLU A 1011 -32.59 19.41 -7.51
CA GLU A 1011 -33.01 20.83 -7.48
C GLU A 1011 -32.34 21.65 -8.58
N MET A 1012 -31.03 21.48 -8.80
CA MET A 1012 -30.32 22.15 -9.90
C MET A 1012 -30.89 21.77 -11.28
N ALA A 1013 -31.23 20.50 -11.50
CA ALA A 1013 -31.85 20.05 -12.74
C ALA A 1013 -33.28 20.61 -12.91
N LYS A 1014 -34.09 20.63 -11.84
CA LYS A 1014 -35.43 21.25 -11.85
C LYS A 1014 -35.36 22.75 -12.16
N ALA A 1015 -34.49 23.49 -11.47
CA ALA A 1015 -34.29 24.92 -11.70
C ALA A 1015 -33.88 25.23 -13.16
N PHE A 1016 -32.97 24.43 -13.73
CA PHE A 1016 -32.59 24.54 -15.14
C PHE A 1016 -33.78 24.33 -16.09
N PHE A 1017 -34.61 23.31 -15.85
CA PHE A 1017 -35.79 23.05 -16.67
C PHE A 1017 -36.89 24.12 -16.51
N ILE A 1018 -37.08 24.67 -15.31
CA ILE A 1018 -38.01 25.78 -15.06
C ILE A 1018 -37.56 27.03 -15.82
N ALA A 1019 -36.31 27.47 -15.61
CA ALA A 1019 -35.75 28.64 -16.30
C ALA A 1019 -35.77 28.49 -17.83
N ARG A 1020 -35.52 27.28 -18.37
CA ARG A 1020 -35.64 27.01 -19.80
C ARG A 1020 -37.09 27.07 -20.29
N ASN A 1021 -38.05 26.59 -19.51
CA ASN A 1021 -39.47 26.64 -19.86
C ASN A 1021 -40.07 28.05 -19.71
N GLU A 1022 -39.48 28.91 -18.86
CA GLU A 1022 -39.81 30.33 -18.75
C GLU A 1022 -39.23 31.12 -19.93
N ALA A 1023 -37.93 30.94 -20.24
CA ALA A 1023 -37.32 31.53 -21.42
C ALA A 1023 -38.00 31.10 -22.75
N ALA A 1024 -38.57 29.89 -22.80
CA ALA A 1024 -39.37 29.39 -23.93
C ALA A 1024 -40.86 29.82 -23.91
N LYS A 1025 -41.28 30.61 -22.92
CA LYS A 1025 -42.57 31.34 -22.88
C LYS A 1025 -42.39 32.84 -23.14
N GLU A 1026 -41.18 33.37 -22.91
CA GLU A 1026 -40.81 34.76 -23.22
C GLU A 1026 -40.37 34.97 -24.69
N ALA A 1027 -40.06 33.89 -25.40
CA ALA A 1027 -39.70 33.85 -26.82
C ALA A 1027 -40.83 33.29 -27.71
#